data_AF-A0A174SKF6-F1
#
_entry.id   AF-A0A174SKF6-F1
#
_cell.length_a   1.000
_cell.length_b   1.000
_cell.length_c   1.000
_cell.angle_alpha   90.00
_cell.angle_beta   90.00
_cell.angle_gamma   90.00
#
_symmetry.space_group_name_H-M   'P 1'
#
loop_
_entity.id
_entity.type
_entity.pdbx_description
1 polymer ?
#
loop_
_entity_poly.entity_id
_entity_poly.type
_entity_poly.pdbx_seq_one_letter_code
_entity_poly.pdbx_strand_id
1 'polypeptide(L)'
;MILFFRTPSKSVIAVECNHELPQADSDKLCWLFGEATPESEDNLKGHFVGPRREMITPWSTNAVEITQNMGLDGIIRIEEYFPVKDENADHDPMLQRMYKGLDQNVFTTNRQPEPIVHIEDLEAYNEKEGLALSKEEMDYLKKVEKDLGRPLTDSEVFGFAQINSEHCRHKIFGGTFIIDGVEQESSLFQMIKKTTQENPNKIISAYKDNVAFAEGPVIEQFAPADHSKPDYFQVKDIKSVISLKAETHNFPTTVEPFNGASTGTGGEIRDRMGGGKGSWPIAGTAVYMTSYPRTEEGRPWEEILPVRKWLYQTPEQILIKASNGASDFGNKFGQPLICGSVLTFEHKEKDEVYGYDKVIMLAGGVGYGTQRDCLKGTPEAGNKVVVIGGDNYRIGLGGGSVSSVDTGRYSSGIELNAVQRANAEMQKRAYNVVRALCEEETNPVVSIHDHGSAGHVNCLSELVEECGGLIDMSKLPIGDTTLSAKEIIANESQERMGLLIQEEAIEHVRKVAERERAPMYVVGETTGDHRFAFQQADGVCPFDLAVEQMFGSSPKTYMVDKTVERHYEMPQYEVSQLHEYLTNVLQLEAVACKDWLTNKVDRSVTGKIARQQCQGELQLPLSDCGVVALDYRGEKGIATSLGHAPQAALADPAAGSVLSVSEALTNLVWAPLAEGLDSVSLSANWMWPCRSQEGEDARLYTAVKALSDFCCSLQINVPTGKDSLSMTQKYPDGSKVISPGTVIVSAGGEVSDVKKVVSPVLVNNEKTTIYHIDFSFDNLKLGGSAFAQTLGKVGDEVPSVQDAEYFRDAFLAVQELVNKGLILAGHDISAGGLITTLLEMCFANVEGGMEINLDKIKEQDLIKILFAENPGIVIQVSDKHKEAVKQILEDAGVGYVKLGKPTDERHILVSKGDVTYQFGIDYMRDVWYSTSYLLDRKQSMNGCAKKRFENYKMQPVEFAFMPDFKGKFSQYGINPDRRTPSGIRAAIIREKGTNGEREMAYSLYLAGFDVKDVTMTDLISGRETLEDVNMIVYCGGFSNSDVLGSAKGWAGAFLFNPKAKEALDKYYAREDTLSLGVCNGCQLMMELNLINPEHKKNGKMLHNDSHKFESRFLGVTVPTNRSVMLGSLSGSKLGIWVAHGEGKFSLPYDEDKYNVVLKYSYDEYPSNPNGSDYSIAGLASADGRHLAMMPHLERAIFPWQNGCYPADHVNSDQITPWVEAFVNARKWVEANKK
;
A
#
# COMPACT_ATOMS: atom_id res chain seq x y z
N MET A 1 -2.85 -30.65 -25.33
CA MET A 1 -2.02 -30.24 -26.49
C MET A 1 -1.50 -28.86 -26.20
N ILE A 2 -0.27 -28.55 -26.60
CA ILE A 2 0.34 -27.22 -26.41
C ILE A 2 0.49 -26.54 -27.76
N LEU A 3 -0.04 -25.33 -27.88
CA LEU A 3 0.08 -24.46 -29.05
C LEU A 3 1.03 -23.31 -28.73
N PHE A 4 1.84 -22.91 -29.70
CA PHE A 4 2.80 -21.81 -29.53
C PHE A 4 2.44 -20.63 -30.43
N PHE A 5 2.53 -19.42 -29.87
CA PHE A 5 2.28 -18.16 -30.57
C PHE A 5 3.45 -17.22 -30.36
N ARG A 6 4.00 -16.64 -31.43
CA ARG A 6 5.06 -15.64 -31.32
C ARG A 6 4.50 -14.23 -31.39
N THR A 7 4.76 -13.46 -30.34
CA THR A 7 4.31 -12.07 -30.22
C THR A 7 5.13 -11.14 -31.13
N PRO A 8 4.66 -9.92 -31.41
CA PRO A 8 5.46 -8.91 -32.11
C PRO A 8 6.79 -8.58 -31.43
N SER A 9 6.85 -8.64 -30.09
CA SER A 9 8.05 -8.45 -29.27
C SER A 9 8.98 -9.67 -29.24
N LYS A 10 8.65 -10.73 -29.99
CA LYS A 10 9.41 -11.99 -30.15
C LYS A 10 9.33 -12.98 -28.99
N SER A 11 8.66 -12.65 -27.89
CA SER A 11 8.29 -13.64 -26.86
C SER A 11 7.38 -14.72 -27.45
N VAL A 12 7.35 -15.87 -26.79
CA VAL A 12 6.54 -17.03 -27.18
C VAL A 12 5.52 -17.30 -26.10
N ILE A 13 4.25 -17.30 -26.46
CA ILE A 13 3.14 -17.71 -25.59
C ILE A 13 2.85 -19.18 -25.85
N ALA A 14 2.89 -19.99 -24.80
CA ALA A 14 2.50 -21.39 -24.84
C ALA A 14 1.09 -21.55 -24.25
N VAL A 15 0.19 -22.18 -25.00
CA VAL A 15 -1.23 -22.36 -24.64
C VAL A 15 -1.55 -23.84 -24.55
N GLU A 16 -1.90 -24.32 -23.36
CA GLU A 16 -2.40 -25.67 -23.14
C GLU A 16 -3.91 -25.74 -23.35
N CYS A 17 -4.33 -26.63 -24.25
CA CYS A 17 -5.75 -26.88 -24.55
C CYS A 17 -6.09 -28.36 -24.37
N ASN A 18 -7.33 -28.63 -23.92
CA ASN A 18 -7.87 -29.99 -23.81
C ASN A 18 -8.43 -30.56 -25.13
N HIS A 19 -8.51 -29.74 -26.17
CA HIS A 19 -8.96 -30.12 -27.52
C HIS A 19 -8.23 -29.30 -28.60
N GLU A 20 -8.44 -29.65 -29.88
CA GLU A 20 -7.93 -28.91 -31.03
C GLU A 20 -8.78 -27.64 -31.26
N LEU A 21 -8.15 -26.47 -31.32
CA LEU A 21 -8.86 -25.20 -31.46
C LEU A 21 -9.34 -24.98 -32.90
N PRO A 22 -10.62 -24.63 -33.12
CA PRO A 22 -11.09 -24.15 -34.42
C PRO A 22 -10.29 -22.92 -34.89
N GLN A 23 -10.16 -22.73 -36.21
CA GLN A 23 -9.44 -21.57 -36.77
C GLN A 23 -9.95 -20.23 -36.22
N ALA A 24 -11.27 -20.08 -36.08
CA ALA A 24 -11.87 -18.86 -35.54
C ALA A 24 -11.42 -18.55 -34.10
N ASP A 25 -11.16 -19.57 -33.28
CA ASP A 25 -10.69 -19.40 -31.91
C ASP A 25 -9.18 -19.13 -31.88
N SER A 26 -8.41 -19.76 -32.77
CA SER A 26 -7.02 -19.41 -33.01
C SER A 26 -6.85 -17.95 -33.44
N ASP A 27 -7.72 -17.44 -34.33
CA ASP A 27 -7.71 -16.04 -34.78
C ASP A 27 -7.99 -15.07 -33.61
N LYS A 28 -8.94 -15.41 -32.72
CA LYS A 28 -9.20 -14.63 -31.50
C LYS A 28 -7.98 -14.60 -30.57
N LEU A 29 -7.27 -15.73 -30.43
CA LEU A 29 -6.03 -15.79 -29.64
C LEU A 29 -4.91 -14.94 -30.28
N CYS A 30 -4.78 -14.96 -31.61
CA CYS A 30 -3.83 -14.10 -32.32
C CYS A 30 -4.09 -12.62 -32.03
N TRP A 31 -5.36 -12.18 -32.08
CA TRP A 31 -5.76 -10.82 -31.72
C TRP A 31 -5.46 -10.51 -30.25
N LEU A 32 -5.80 -11.43 -29.34
CA LEU A 32 -5.61 -11.28 -27.90
C LEU A 32 -4.13 -11.11 -27.55
N PHE A 33 -3.25 -11.87 -28.21
CA PHE A 33 -1.79 -11.83 -28.04
C PHE A 33 -1.11 -10.71 -28.84
N GLY A 34 -1.85 -9.68 -29.24
CA GLY A 34 -1.31 -8.49 -29.89
C GLY A 34 -0.90 -8.73 -31.34
N GLU A 35 -1.72 -9.44 -32.12
CA GLU A 35 -1.41 -9.86 -33.50
C GLU A 35 -0.25 -10.87 -33.57
N ALA A 36 -0.22 -11.80 -32.62
CA ALA A 36 0.78 -12.86 -32.59
C ALA A 36 0.62 -13.82 -33.78
N THR A 37 1.72 -14.43 -34.22
CA THR A 37 1.72 -15.44 -35.28
C THR A 37 1.74 -16.84 -34.68
N PRO A 38 0.81 -17.74 -35.04
CA PRO A 38 0.88 -19.14 -34.64
C PRO A 38 2.15 -19.80 -35.18
N GLU A 39 2.79 -20.61 -34.34
CA GLU A 39 3.93 -21.42 -34.72
C GLU A 39 3.46 -22.81 -35.14
N SER A 40 3.96 -23.28 -36.29
CA SER A 40 3.62 -24.62 -36.80
C SER A 40 4.49 -25.74 -36.25
N GLU A 41 5.56 -25.41 -35.53
CA GLU A 41 6.50 -26.38 -34.97
C GLU A 41 6.08 -26.78 -33.54
N ASP A 42 5.91 -28.08 -33.31
CA ASP A 42 5.62 -28.64 -31.97
C ASP A 42 6.84 -28.63 -31.03
N ASN A 43 8.01 -28.25 -31.55
CA ASN A 43 9.27 -28.15 -30.81
C ASN A 43 10.08 -26.94 -31.31
N LEU A 44 9.96 -25.82 -30.59
CA LEU A 44 10.69 -24.60 -30.88
C LEU A 44 12.13 -24.72 -30.39
N LYS A 45 13.10 -24.61 -31.31
CA LYS A 45 14.54 -24.63 -30.99
C LYS A 45 15.02 -23.28 -30.46
N GLY A 46 15.96 -23.30 -29.52
CA GLY A 46 16.61 -22.10 -28.98
C GLY A 46 16.80 -22.16 -27.47
N HIS A 47 17.13 -21.03 -26.87
CA HIS A 47 17.17 -20.84 -25.43
C HIS A 47 16.08 -19.87 -25.02
N PHE A 48 15.33 -20.22 -23.98
CA PHE A 48 14.23 -19.41 -23.48
C PHE A 48 14.31 -19.30 -21.97
N VAL A 49 13.97 -18.14 -21.43
CA VAL A 49 13.71 -17.96 -20.01
C VAL A 49 12.21 -17.87 -19.82
N GLY A 50 11.68 -18.62 -18.87
CA GLY A 50 10.25 -18.60 -18.55
C GLY A 50 9.99 -19.07 -17.12
N PRO A 51 8.72 -19.05 -16.68
CA PRO A 51 8.35 -19.50 -15.35
C PRO A 51 8.71 -20.97 -15.14
N ARG A 52 8.98 -21.34 -13.88
CA ARG A 52 9.19 -22.75 -13.52
C ARG A 52 7.91 -23.52 -13.83
N ARG A 53 8.02 -24.69 -14.48
CA ARG A 53 6.86 -25.51 -14.89
C ARG A 53 5.94 -25.90 -13.73
N GLU A 54 6.51 -26.02 -12.53
CA GLU A 54 5.81 -26.35 -11.28
C GLU A 54 4.98 -25.18 -10.72
N MET A 55 5.19 -23.95 -11.19
CA MET A 55 4.48 -22.76 -10.73
C MET A 55 3.49 -22.29 -11.79
N ILE A 56 2.28 -21.93 -11.39
CA ILE A 56 1.31 -21.22 -12.25
C ILE A 56 1.38 -19.74 -11.91
N THR A 57 1.78 -18.90 -12.86
CA THR A 57 1.94 -17.47 -12.61
C THR A 57 0.59 -16.77 -12.38
N PRO A 58 0.55 -15.65 -11.62
CA PRO A 58 -0.64 -14.80 -11.56
C PRO A 58 -1.08 -14.29 -12.94
N TRP A 59 -0.11 -14.02 -13.82
CA TRP A 59 -0.35 -13.68 -15.22
C TRP A 59 -1.11 -14.80 -15.94
N SER A 60 -0.72 -16.06 -15.75
CA SER A 60 -1.41 -17.22 -16.33
C SER A 60 -2.87 -17.31 -15.92
N THR A 61 -3.15 -17.17 -14.62
CA THR A 61 -4.53 -17.18 -14.09
C THR A 61 -5.39 -16.11 -14.75
N ASN A 62 -4.90 -14.87 -14.84
CA ASN A 62 -5.63 -13.77 -15.48
C ASN A 62 -5.80 -14.02 -16.99
N ALA A 63 -4.74 -14.49 -17.68
CA ALA A 63 -4.78 -14.77 -19.11
C ALA A 63 -5.82 -15.84 -19.48
N VAL A 64 -5.89 -16.93 -18.72
CA VAL A 64 -6.90 -17.99 -18.90
C VAL A 64 -8.31 -17.47 -18.62
N GLU A 65 -8.51 -16.67 -17.57
CA GLU A 65 -9.84 -16.11 -17.30
C GLU A 65 -10.28 -15.11 -18.39
N ILE A 66 -9.35 -14.36 -19.01
CA ILE A 66 -9.68 -13.49 -20.15
C ILE A 66 -10.25 -14.30 -21.31
N THR A 67 -9.67 -15.46 -21.62
CA THR A 67 -10.17 -16.28 -22.74
C THR A 67 -11.58 -16.81 -22.46
N GLN A 68 -11.86 -17.20 -21.21
CA GLN A 68 -13.21 -17.60 -20.79
C GLN A 68 -14.23 -16.46 -20.99
N ASN A 69 -13.85 -15.21 -20.68
CA ASN A 69 -14.70 -14.03 -20.89
C ASN A 69 -14.96 -13.73 -22.37
N MET A 70 -14.03 -14.12 -23.25
CA MET A 70 -14.17 -14.04 -24.69
C MET A 70 -14.99 -15.19 -25.29
N GLY A 71 -15.48 -16.12 -24.45
CA GLY A 71 -16.20 -17.32 -24.89
C GLY A 71 -15.30 -18.38 -25.54
N LEU A 72 -14.04 -18.47 -25.11
CA LEU A 72 -13.09 -19.51 -25.50
C LEU A 72 -12.98 -20.56 -24.39
N ASP A 73 -13.54 -21.74 -24.65
CA ASP A 73 -13.54 -22.85 -23.70
C ASP A 73 -12.31 -23.77 -23.89
N GLY A 74 -12.01 -24.58 -22.87
CA GLY A 74 -11.02 -25.67 -22.98
C GLY A 74 -9.55 -25.26 -22.94
N ILE A 75 -9.25 -23.98 -22.72
CA ILE A 75 -7.90 -23.49 -22.41
C ILE A 75 -7.62 -23.73 -20.93
N ILE A 76 -6.53 -24.42 -20.64
CA ILE A 76 -6.14 -24.86 -19.29
C ILE A 76 -5.08 -23.93 -18.70
N ARG A 77 -4.05 -23.58 -19.51
CA ARG A 77 -2.89 -22.83 -19.05
C ARG A 77 -2.30 -21.98 -20.16
N ILE A 78 -1.91 -20.76 -19.84
CA ILE A 78 -1.19 -19.85 -20.76
C ILE A 78 0.04 -19.33 -20.03
N GLU A 79 1.23 -19.44 -20.63
CA GLU A 79 2.47 -18.86 -20.07
C GLU A 79 3.30 -18.20 -21.16
N GLU A 80 4.10 -17.20 -20.78
CA GLU A 80 5.00 -16.48 -21.68
C GLU A 80 6.47 -16.85 -21.45
N TYR A 81 7.20 -17.02 -22.55
CA TYR A 81 8.61 -17.40 -22.59
C TYR A 81 9.41 -16.41 -23.43
N PHE A 82 10.55 -15.97 -22.90
CA PHE A 82 11.39 -14.94 -23.52
C PHE A 82 12.60 -15.59 -24.20
N PRO A 83 12.79 -15.41 -25.52
CA PRO A 83 13.98 -15.91 -26.19
C PRO A 83 15.22 -15.19 -25.68
N VAL A 84 16.27 -15.95 -25.39
CA VAL A 84 17.56 -15.44 -24.94
C VAL A 84 18.68 -15.93 -25.85
N LYS A 85 19.82 -15.23 -25.79
CA LYS A 85 20.97 -15.50 -26.66
C LYS A 85 21.57 -16.90 -26.44
N ASP A 86 21.76 -17.28 -25.18
CA ASP A 86 22.35 -18.56 -24.78
C ASP A 86 21.98 -18.92 -23.33
N GLU A 87 22.49 -20.07 -22.86
CA GLU A 87 22.19 -20.64 -21.55
C GLU A 87 22.71 -19.83 -20.34
N ASN A 88 23.56 -18.82 -20.56
CA ASN A 88 24.10 -17.97 -19.49
C ASN A 88 23.32 -16.66 -19.31
N ALA A 89 22.16 -16.51 -19.95
CA ALA A 89 21.34 -15.33 -19.77
C ALA A 89 20.87 -15.19 -18.30
N ASP A 90 20.94 -13.96 -17.81
CA ASP A 90 20.51 -13.62 -16.46
C ASP A 90 18.98 -13.81 -16.33
N HIS A 91 18.56 -14.32 -15.19
CA HIS A 91 17.16 -14.57 -14.85
C HIS A 91 17.01 -14.70 -13.34
N ASP A 92 15.81 -14.49 -12.82
CA ASP A 92 15.56 -14.71 -11.39
C ASP A 92 15.42 -16.22 -11.13
N PRO A 93 16.38 -16.89 -10.47
CA PRO A 93 16.35 -18.34 -10.29
C PRO A 93 15.25 -18.79 -9.31
N MET A 94 14.66 -17.87 -8.54
CA MET A 94 13.54 -18.18 -7.64
C MET A 94 12.22 -18.32 -8.41
N LEU A 95 12.06 -17.58 -9.52
CA LEU A 95 10.80 -17.49 -10.28
C LEU A 95 10.87 -18.14 -11.67
N GLN A 96 12.06 -18.16 -12.27
CA GLN A 96 12.27 -18.51 -13.67
C GLN A 96 13.29 -19.63 -13.83
N ARG A 97 13.29 -20.25 -15.02
CA ARG A 97 14.26 -21.27 -15.41
C ARG A 97 14.67 -21.10 -16.88
N MET A 98 15.89 -21.54 -17.18
CA MET A 98 16.37 -21.74 -18.55
C MET A 98 15.77 -22.98 -19.22
N TYR A 99 15.22 -22.82 -20.42
CA TYR A 99 14.66 -23.87 -21.27
C TYR A 99 15.49 -24.01 -22.55
N LYS A 100 15.88 -25.24 -22.88
CA LYS A 100 16.58 -25.61 -24.13
C LYS A 100 15.55 -26.08 -25.15
N GLY A 101 14.83 -25.12 -25.71
CA GLY A 101 13.66 -25.31 -26.55
C GLY A 101 12.36 -25.46 -25.76
N LEU A 102 11.23 -25.34 -26.46
CA LEU A 102 9.87 -25.46 -25.93
C LEU A 102 9.13 -26.53 -26.73
N ASP A 103 8.58 -27.53 -26.06
CA ASP A 103 7.88 -28.65 -26.68
C ASP A 103 6.56 -29.00 -25.96
N GLN A 104 5.90 -30.07 -26.39
CA GLN A 104 4.65 -30.57 -25.81
C GLN A 104 4.75 -30.98 -24.33
N ASN A 105 5.95 -30.98 -23.72
CA ASN A 105 6.18 -31.29 -22.31
C ASN A 105 6.55 -30.05 -21.47
N VAL A 106 6.40 -28.83 -22.01
CA VAL A 106 6.82 -27.60 -21.31
C VAL A 106 6.11 -27.39 -19.96
N PHE A 107 4.85 -27.85 -19.84
CA PHE A 107 4.07 -27.83 -18.59
C PHE A 107 4.05 -29.15 -17.83
N THR A 108 4.57 -30.24 -18.41
CA THR A 108 4.51 -31.56 -17.78
C THR A 108 5.39 -31.63 -16.53
N THR A 109 4.78 -32.00 -15.41
CA THR A 109 5.45 -32.33 -14.15
C THR A 109 5.26 -33.81 -13.83
N ASN A 110 6.30 -34.46 -13.27
CA ASN A 110 6.23 -35.87 -12.87
C ASN A 110 5.79 -36.05 -11.40
N ARG A 111 5.18 -35.03 -10.81
CA ARG A 111 4.78 -35.03 -9.40
C ARG A 111 3.35 -35.54 -9.26
N GLN A 112 3.10 -36.35 -8.25
CA GLN A 112 1.77 -36.82 -7.87
C GLN A 112 1.53 -36.40 -6.41
N PRO A 113 0.26 -36.23 -5.98
CA PRO A 113 -0.07 -36.02 -4.58
C PRO A 113 0.57 -37.09 -3.69
N GLU A 114 1.33 -36.66 -2.69
CA GLU A 114 1.87 -37.58 -1.69
C GLU A 114 0.72 -38.17 -0.86
N PRO A 115 0.74 -39.47 -0.53
CA PRO A 115 -0.28 -40.08 0.31
C PRO A 115 -0.19 -39.53 1.74
N ILE A 116 -1.31 -39.60 2.48
CA ILE A 116 -1.35 -39.24 3.90
C ILE A 116 -0.37 -40.14 4.67
N VAL A 117 0.49 -39.54 5.49
CA VAL A 117 1.46 -40.26 6.31
C VAL A 117 0.98 -40.30 7.76
N HIS A 118 0.97 -41.49 8.36
CA HIS A 118 0.80 -41.67 9.80
C HIS A 118 2.18 -41.64 10.47
N ILE A 119 2.38 -40.74 11.42
CA ILE A 119 3.69 -40.47 12.02
C ILE A 119 4.00 -41.53 13.08
N GLU A 120 4.98 -42.39 12.80
CA GLU A 120 5.48 -43.40 13.75
C GLU A 120 6.61 -42.85 14.66
N ASP A 121 7.40 -41.90 14.15
CA ASP A 121 8.51 -41.25 14.85
C ASP A 121 8.39 -39.72 14.69
N LEU A 122 7.90 -39.07 15.76
CA LEU A 122 7.62 -37.64 15.77
C LEU A 122 8.90 -36.80 15.73
N GLU A 123 9.95 -37.23 16.42
CA GLU A 123 11.24 -36.56 16.45
C GLU A 123 11.89 -36.53 15.06
N ALA A 124 11.93 -37.69 14.38
CA ALA A 124 12.48 -37.78 13.04
C ALA A 124 11.68 -36.94 12.03
N TYR A 125 10.35 -36.89 12.16
CA TYR A 125 9.50 -36.07 11.30
C TYR A 125 9.70 -34.57 11.56
N ASN A 126 9.77 -34.15 12.83
CA ASN A 126 10.04 -32.76 13.23
C ASN A 126 11.36 -32.23 12.65
N GLU A 127 12.44 -33.03 12.71
CA GLU A 127 13.73 -32.65 12.13
C GLU A 127 13.68 -32.60 10.60
N LYS A 128 13.05 -33.58 9.96
CA LYS A 128 12.97 -33.68 8.50
C LYS A 128 12.18 -32.52 7.88
N GLU A 129 11.02 -32.19 8.44
CA GLU A 129 10.13 -31.14 7.92
C GLU A 129 10.47 -29.75 8.49
N GLY A 130 11.39 -29.66 9.45
CA GLY A 130 11.81 -28.39 10.04
C GLY A 130 10.70 -27.70 10.85
N LEU A 131 9.86 -28.47 11.57
CA LEU A 131 8.68 -27.93 12.26
C LEU A 131 9.01 -27.08 13.49
N ALA A 132 10.25 -27.17 13.98
CA ALA A 132 10.76 -26.46 15.14
C ALA A 132 9.93 -26.68 16.43
N LEU A 133 9.34 -27.88 16.58
CA LEU A 133 8.63 -28.26 17.80
C LEU A 133 9.60 -28.40 18.98
N SER A 134 9.21 -27.83 20.11
CA SER A 134 9.90 -28.03 21.39
C SER A 134 9.65 -29.42 21.96
N LYS A 135 10.48 -29.83 22.92
CA LYS A 135 10.30 -31.11 23.62
C LYS A 135 8.93 -31.22 24.29
N GLU A 136 8.45 -30.15 24.91
CA GLU A 136 7.14 -30.14 25.58
C GLU A 136 5.99 -30.25 24.58
N GLU A 137 6.08 -29.59 23.43
CA GLU A 137 5.08 -29.75 22.35
C GLU A 137 5.07 -31.16 21.79
N MET A 138 6.24 -31.79 21.62
CA MET A 138 6.33 -33.20 21.21
C MET A 138 5.74 -34.15 22.26
N ASP A 139 6.00 -33.91 23.55
CA ASP A 139 5.43 -34.69 24.65
C ASP A 139 3.89 -34.52 24.72
N TYR A 140 3.38 -33.32 24.43
CA TYR A 140 1.95 -33.06 24.29
C TYR A 140 1.32 -33.82 23.12
N LEU A 141 1.92 -33.76 21.93
CA LEU A 141 1.42 -34.49 20.75
C LEU A 141 1.38 -36.00 20.99
N LYS A 142 2.38 -36.57 21.67
CA LYS A 142 2.38 -37.99 22.08
C LYS A 142 1.24 -38.33 23.05
N LYS A 143 0.86 -37.38 23.92
CA LYS A 143 -0.33 -37.53 24.77
C LYS A 143 -1.61 -37.52 23.93
N VAL A 144 -1.74 -36.57 23.00
CA VAL A 144 -2.90 -36.49 22.08
C VAL A 144 -3.04 -37.79 21.28
N GLU A 145 -1.95 -38.33 20.74
CA GLU A 145 -1.92 -39.62 20.03
C GLU A 145 -2.50 -40.76 20.90
N LYS A 146 -2.06 -40.82 22.17
CA LYS A 146 -2.54 -41.81 23.14
C LYS A 146 -4.04 -41.63 23.46
N ASP A 147 -4.49 -40.39 23.60
CA ASP A 147 -5.88 -40.06 23.91
C ASP A 147 -6.81 -40.39 22.73
N LEU A 148 -6.34 -40.23 21.49
CA LEU A 148 -7.06 -40.61 20.26
C LEU A 148 -7.02 -42.12 19.99
N GLY A 149 -6.06 -42.85 20.55
CA GLY A 149 -5.87 -44.29 20.30
C GLY A 149 -5.41 -44.62 18.88
N ARG A 150 -4.82 -43.66 18.17
CA ARG A 150 -4.25 -43.80 16.81
C ARG A 150 -3.04 -42.88 16.62
N PRO A 151 -2.11 -43.22 15.72
CA PRO A 151 -1.08 -42.30 15.27
C PRO A 151 -1.66 -41.00 14.71
N LEU A 152 -0.96 -39.89 14.93
CA LEU A 152 -1.26 -38.60 14.29
C LEU A 152 -0.85 -38.63 12.81
N THR A 153 -1.55 -37.88 11.97
CA THR A 153 -1.18 -37.71 10.56
C THR A 153 -0.13 -36.61 10.39
N ASP A 154 0.53 -36.61 9.24
CA ASP A 154 1.40 -35.52 8.80
C ASP A 154 0.69 -34.17 8.77
N SER A 155 -0.58 -34.14 8.39
CA SER A 155 -1.42 -32.93 8.33
C SER A 155 -1.74 -32.40 9.73
N GLU A 156 -2.00 -33.28 10.70
CA GLU A 156 -2.24 -32.91 12.10
C GLU A 156 -1.00 -32.35 12.77
N VAL A 157 0.14 -33.04 12.62
CA VAL A 157 1.42 -32.60 13.21
C VAL A 157 1.91 -31.31 12.56
N PHE A 158 1.83 -31.21 11.22
CA PHE A 158 2.22 -29.99 10.50
C PHE A 158 1.30 -28.82 10.85
N GLY A 159 -0.01 -29.03 10.83
CA GLY A 159 -0.99 -28.01 11.21
C GLY A 159 -0.77 -27.52 12.64
N PHE A 160 -0.59 -28.43 13.60
CA PHE A 160 -0.27 -28.09 14.98
C PHE A 160 1.01 -27.26 15.11
N ALA A 161 2.07 -27.61 14.37
CA ALA A 161 3.33 -26.87 14.41
C ALA A 161 3.19 -25.44 13.87
N GLN A 162 2.40 -25.22 12.82
CA GLN A 162 2.20 -23.89 12.26
C GLN A 162 1.35 -23.00 13.18
N ILE A 163 0.20 -23.50 13.66
CA ILE A 163 -0.70 -22.71 14.52
C ILE A 163 -0.08 -22.41 15.90
N ASN A 164 0.87 -23.23 16.36
CA ASN A 164 1.60 -23.02 17.60
C ASN A 164 3.02 -22.47 17.37
N SER A 165 3.34 -21.94 16.19
CA SER A 165 4.63 -21.26 15.94
C SER A 165 4.76 -19.95 16.75
N GLU A 166 5.99 -19.42 16.85
CA GLU A 166 6.20 -18.11 17.50
C GLU A 166 5.39 -17.02 16.79
N HIS A 167 5.39 -17.03 15.45
CA HIS A 167 4.66 -16.09 14.62
C HIS A 167 3.14 -16.07 14.86
N CYS A 168 2.53 -17.21 15.19
CA CYS A 168 1.08 -17.30 15.42
C CYS A 168 0.66 -17.14 16.90
N ARG A 169 1.53 -17.50 17.85
CA ARG A 169 1.19 -17.48 19.30
C ARG A 169 1.85 -16.37 20.10
N HIS A 170 2.81 -15.65 19.51
CA HIS A 170 3.53 -14.55 20.17
C HIS A 170 4.11 -14.99 21.53
N LYS A 171 4.77 -16.16 21.59
CA LYS A 171 5.12 -16.82 22.85
C LYS A 171 6.12 -15.99 23.66
N ILE A 172 7.02 -15.26 23.02
CA ILE A 172 7.94 -14.33 23.68
C ILE A 172 7.16 -13.15 24.27
N PHE A 173 6.24 -12.55 23.52
CA PHE A 173 5.42 -11.43 24.01
C PHE A 173 4.48 -11.82 25.15
N GLY A 174 3.97 -13.05 25.14
CA GLY A 174 3.21 -13.67 26.23
C GLY A 174 4.07 -14.29 27.34
N GLY A 175 5.39 -14.31 27.19
CA GLY A 175 6.33 -15.02 28.05
C GLY A 175 6.67 -14.29 29.35
N THR A 176 7.35 -15.01 30.25
CA THR A 176 7.89 -14.50 31.52
C THR A 176 9.35 -14.11 31.35
N PHE A 177 9.68 -12.85 31.65
CA PHE A 177 11.05 -12.34 31.60
C PHE A 177 11.72 -12.46 32.97
N ILE A 178 12.95 -12.96 33.01
CA ILE A 178 13.81 -13.00 34.19
C ILE A 178 15.10 -12.26 33.83
N ILE A 179 15.22 -11.03 34.31
CA ILE A 179 16.34 -10.13 34.01
C ILE A 179 17.14 -9.94 35.29
N ASP A 180 18.46 -10.16 35.21
CA ASP A 180 19.37 -10.06 36.38
C ASP A 180 18.95 -10.96 37.56
N GLY A 181 18.33 -12.11 37.25
CA GLY A 181 17.80 -13.05 38.23
C GLY A 181 16.47 -12.64 38.87
N VAL A 182 15.85 -11.55 38.43
CA VAL A 182 14.56 -11.07 38.91
C VAL A 182 13.47 -11.33 37.86
N GLU A 183 12.46 -12.10 38.25
CA GLU A 183 11.25 -12.28 37.45
C GLU A 183 10.48 -10.96 37.37
N GLN A 184 10.18 -10.52 36.15
CA GLN A 184 9.48 -9.28 35.89
C GLN A 184 7.97 -9.45 36.06
N GLU A 185 7.28 -8.41 36.55
CA GLU A 185 5.88 -8.50 36.97
C GLU A 185 4.88 -8.70 35.82
N SER A 186 5.18 -8.13 34.65
CA SER A 186 4.28 -8.15 33.48
C SER A 186 4.99 -8.69 32.25
N SER A 187 4.25 -9.44 31.42
CA SER A 187 4.71 -9.77 30.07
C SER A 187 4.70 -8.54 29.16
N LEU A 188 5.38 -8.62 28.01
CA LEU A 188 5.38 -7.54 27.03
C LEU A 188 3.96 -7.20 26.56
N PHE A 189 3.14 -8.24 26.31
CA PHE A 189 1.77 -8.05 25.86
C PHE A 189 0.87 -7.41 26.92
N GLN A 190 1.09 -7.71 28.21
CA GLN A 190 0.38 -7.06 29.31
C GLN A 190 0.73 -5.57 29.41
N MET A 191 2.00 -5.20 29.20
CA MET A 191 2.41 -3.79 29.16
C MET A 191 1.76 -3.02 28.00
N ILE A 192 1.63 -3.64 26.81
CA ILE A 192 0.91 -3.00 25.70
C ILE A 192 -0.59 -2.88 26.02
N LYS A 193 -1.22 -3.94 26.53
CA LYS A 193 -2.66 -3.93 26.91
C LYS A 193 -2.99 -2.90 27.99
N LYS A 194 -2.05 -2.63 28.91
CA LYS A 194 -2.17 -1.60 29.95
C LYS A 194 -2.52 -0.23 29.35
N THR A 195 -1.91 0.14 28.21
CA THR A 195 -2.16 1.45 27.56
C THR A 195 -3.65 1.66 27.23
N THR A 196 -4.29 0.66 26.62
CA THR A 196 -5.72 0.69 26.28
C THR A 196 -6.62 0.47 27.50
N GLN A 197 -6.15 -0.26 28.51
CA GLN A 197 -6.90 -0.45 29.76
C GLN A 197 -7.00 0.86 30.56
N GLU A 198 -5.92 1.63 30.63
CA GLU A 198 -5.87 2.91 31.35
C GLU A 198 -6.48 4.05 30.54
N ASN A 199 -6.26 4.07 29.22
CA ASN A 199 -6.69 5.14 28.31
C ASN A 199 -7.50 4.59 27.13
N PRO A 200 -8.70 4.00 27.37
CA PRO A 200 -9.48 3.37 26.30
C PRO A 200 -9.99 4.36 25.25
N ASN A 201 -10.11 5.65 25.58
CA ASN A 201 -10.63 6.70 24.72
C ASN A 201 -11.89 6.24 23.94
N LYS A 202 -11.84 6.23 22.60
CA LYS A 202 -12.93 5.78 21.73
C LYS A 202 -12.81 4.32 21.25
N ILE A 203 -11.93 3.51 21.82
CA ILE A 203 -11.74 2.11 21.39
C ILE A 203 -12.99 1.27 21.64
N ILE A 204 -13.45 0.59 20.60
CA ILE A 204 -14.57 -0.36 20.62
C ILE A 204 -14.06 -1.80 20.63
N SER A 205 -13.02 -2.10 19.85
CA SER A 205 -12.41 -3.44 19.74
C SER A 205 -10.89 -3.34 19.70
N ALA A 206 -10.22 -4.16 20.51
CA ALA A 206 -8.77 -4.30 20.56
C ALA A 206 -8.39 -5.72 21.02
N TYR A 207 -7.29 -6.26 20.49
CA TYR A 207 -6.69 -7.55 20.88
C TYR A 207 -7.57 -8.80 20.75
N LYS A 208 -8.67 -8.73 19.98
CA LYS A 208 -9.64 -9.82 19.80
C LYS A 208 -10.06 -10.02 18.34
N ASP A 209 -9.37 -9.33 17.43
CA ASP A 209 -9.70 -9.30 16.01
C ASP A 209 -8.44 -8.92 15.21
N ASN A 210 -8.49 -9.06 13.89
CA ASN A 210 -7.41 -8.76 12.97
C ASN A 210 -7.02 -7.27 12.99
N VAL A 211 -7.95 -6.39 13.39
CA VAL A 211 -7.74 -4.95 13.51
C VAL A 211 -8.35 -4.41 14.80
N ALA A 212 -7.86 -3.26 15.24
CA ALA A 212 -8.52 -2.47 16.27
C ALA A 212 -9.54 -1.51 15.64
N PHE A 213 -10.64 -1.25 16.34
CA PHE A 213 -11.63 -0.25 15.97
C PHE A 213 -11.76 0.84 17.03
N ALA A 214 -11.72 2.08 16.60
CA ALA A 214 -12.17 3.25 17.34
C ALA A 214 -13.51 3.74 16.79
N GLU A 215 -14.33 4.36 17.64
CA GLU A 215 -15.54 5.07 17.20
C GLU A 215 -15.18 6.16 16.17
N GLY A 216 -15.90 6.19 15.06
CA GLY A 216 -15.76 7.19 14.02
C GLY A 216 -17.00 8.11 13.92
N PRO A 217 -16.96 9.12 13.05
CA PRO A 217 -18.06 10.06 12.87
C PRO A 217 -19.23 9.45 12.10
N VAL A 218 -20.33 10.21 11.99
CA VAL A 218 -21.38 9.93 11.00
C VAL A 218 -20.91 10.42 9.63
N ILE A 219 -21.05 9.58 8.60
CA ILE A 219 -20.55 9.85 7.24
C ILE A 219 -21.58 9.47 6.18
N GLU A 220 -21.42 9.99 4.96
CA GLU A 220 -22.21 9.61 3.79
C GLU A 220 -21.67 8.32 3.14
N GLN A 221 -22.45 7.24 3.21
CA GLN A 221 -22.25 6.06 2.36
C GLN A 221 -22.88 6.31 0.98
N PHE A 222 -22.06 6.24 -0.07
CA PHE A 222 -22.50 6.32 -1.47
C PHE A 222 -22.31 4.96 -2.17
N ALA A 223 -23.40 4.22 -2.34
CA ALA A 223 -23.38 2.84 -2.83
C ALA A 223 -24.61 2.47 -3.69
N PRO A 224 -24.53 1.46 -4.58
CA PRO A 224 -25.69 0.89 -5.26
C PRO A 224 -26.78 0.47 -4.28
N ALA A 225 -28.04 0.56 -4.71
CA ALA A 225 -29.16 0.14 -3.88
C ALA A 225 -29.26 -1.38 -3.70
N ASP A 226 -28.80 -2.15 -4.68
CA ASP A 226 -28.74 -3.60 -4.66
C ASP A 226 -27.45 -4.04 -5.38
N HIS A 227 -26.62 -4.82 -4.70
CA HIS A 227 -25.33 -5.24 -5.23
C HIS A 227 -25.43 -6.47 -6.15
N SER A 228 -26.55 -7.20 -6.14
CA SER A 228 -26.74 -8.43 -6.90
C SER A 228 -27.15 -8.19 -8.36
N LYS A 229 -27.46 -6.95 -8.73
CA LYS A 229 -27.99 -6.56 -10.05
C LYS A 229 -27.51 -5.15 -10.43
N PRO A 230 -27.66 -4.74 -11.70
CA PRO A 230 -27.37 -3.36 -12.09
C PRO A 230 -28.43 -2.43 -11.47
N ASP A 231 -28.02 -1.63 -10.49
CA ASP A 231 -28.90 -0.71 -9.76
C ASP A 231 -28.25 0.67 -9.56
N TYR A 232 -29.04 1.65 -9.15
CA TYR A 232 -28.62 3.04 -8.98
C TYR A 232 -27.91 3.28 -7.65
N PHE A 233 -26.91 4.15 -7.67
CA PHE A 233 -26.26 4.65 -6.45
C PHE A 233 -27.22 5.52 -5.63
N GLN A 234 -27.17 5.35 -4.31
CA GLN A 234 -27.90 6.13 -3.32
C GLN A 234 -26.95 6.62 -2.22
N VAL A 235 -27.39 7.65 -1.49
CA VAL A 235 -26.68 8.19 -0.33
C VAL A 235 -27.44 7.82 0.93
N LYS A 236 -26.73 7.25 1.91
CA LYS A 236 -27.25 6.95 3.25
C LYS A 236 -26.26 7.44 4.31
N ASP A 237 -26.78 7.96 5.41
CA ASP A 237 -25.93 8.32 6.55
C ASP A 237 -25.70 7.08 7.40
N ILE A 238 -24.43 6.81 7.76
CA ILE A 238 -24.04 5.68 8.60
C ILE A 238 -23.16 6.14 9.75
N LYS A 239 -23.23 5.43 10.89
CA LYS A 239 -22.23 5.57 11.94
C LYS A 239 -21.00 4.74 11.57
N SER A 240 -19.84 5.37 11.53
CA SER A 240 -18.59 4.71 11.15
C SER A 240 -17.75 4.30 12.36
N VAL A 241 -16.77 3.43 12.10
CA VAL A 241 -15.62 3.14 12.96
C VAL A 241 -14.35 3.31 12.14
N ILE A 242 -13.24 3.64 12.78
CA ILE A 242 -11.93 3.79 12.15
C ILE A 242 -11.04 2.64 12.58
N SER A 243 -10.25 2.08 11.67
CA SER A 243 -9.28 1.02 11.94
C SER A 243 -7.87 1.42 11.57
N LEU A 244 -6.91 0.84 12.30
CA LEU A 244 -5.48 0.94 12.07
C LEU A 244 -4.88 -0.46 12.16
N LYS A 245 -4.01 -0.81 11.22
CA LYS A 245 -3.26 -2.07 11.24
C LYS A 245 -1.92 -1.90 10.54
N ALA A 246 -0.94 -2.66 10.99
CA ALA A 246 0.33 -2.84 10.32
C ALA A 246 0.83 -4.28 10.54
N GLU A 247 1.58 -4.76 9.58
CA GLU A 247 2.09 -6.11 9.40
C GLU A 247 3.53 -6.04 8.90
N THR A 248 4.33 -7.08 9.13
CA THR A 248 5.69 -7.17 8.58
C THR A 248 5.88 -8.43 7.76
N HIS A 249 6.71 -8.35 6.72
CA HIS A 249 6.97 -9.45 5.79
C HIS A 249 8.47 -9.63 5.52
N ASN A 250 9.24 -9.64 6.60
CA ASN A 250 10.71 -9.49 6.63
C ASN A 250 11.46 -10.62 5.91
N PHE A 251 11.25 -11.88 6.32
CA PHE A 251 11.99 -13.02 5.78
C PHE A 251 11.69 -13.28 4.30
N PRO A 252 10.42 -13.36 3.84
CA PRO A 252 10.14 -13.58 2.43
C PRO A 252 10.68 -12.43 1.56
N THR A 253 10.64 -11.19 2.05
CA THR A 253 11.23 -10.05 1.32
C THR A 253 12.76 -10.14 1.23
N THR A 254 13.42 -10.74 2.23
CA THR A 254 14.87 -10.98 2.18
C THR A 254 15.24 -11.99 1.09
N VAL A 255 14.39 -12.99 0.85
CA VAL A 255 14.61 -14.07 -0.14
C VAL A 255 14.21 -13.65 -1.55
N GLU A 256 12.97 -13.22 -1.73
CA GLU A 256 12.40 -12.74 -2.99
C GLU A 256 11.59 -11.45 -2.72
N PRO A 257 12.18 -10.27 -2.93
CA PRO A 257 11.60 -9.02 -2.42
C PRO A 257 10.30 -8.58 -3.10
N PHE A 258 10.09 -8.90 -4.38
CA PHE A 258 8.92 -8.40 -5.10
C PHE A 258 7.64 -9.04 -4.57
N ASN A 259 7.55 -10.37 -4.60
CA ASN A 259 6.35 -11.04 -4.08
C ASN A 259 6.30 -10.96 -2.56
N GLY A 260 7.44 -10.98 -1.86
CA GLY A 260 7.48 -10.78 -0.40
C GLY A 260 6.80 -9.49 0.04
N ALA A 261 7.11 -8.36 -0.61
CA ALA A 261 6.47 -7.08 -0.32
C ALA A 261 5.02 -6.99 -0.83
N SER A 262 4.74 -7.59 -1.99
CA SER A 262 3.40 -7.63 -2.57
C SER A 262 2.42 -8.38 -1.65
N THR A 263 2.81 -9.54 -1.12
CA THR A 263 1.97 -10.34 -0.23
C THR A 263 1.93 -9.77 1.19
N GLY A 264 2.97 -9.07 1.64
CA GLY A 264 2.90 -8.26 2.87
C GLY A 264 1.80 -7.21 2.78
N THR A 265 1.74 -6.48 1.65
CA THR A 265 0.67 -5.51 1.37
C THR A 265 -0.69 -6.20 1.25
N GLY A 266 -0.76 -7.31 0.52
CA GLY A 266 -1.98 -8.08 0.35
C GLY A 266 -2.54 -8.64 1.66
N GLY A 267 -1.70 -9.23 2.51
CA GLY A 267 -2.08 -9.77 3.82
C GLY A 267 -2.65 -8.70 4.74
N GLU A 268 -1.98 -7.55 4.83
CA GLU A 268 -2.44 -6.43 5.65
C GLU A 268 -3.79 -5.85 5.16
N ILE A 269 -4.00 -5.78 3.85
CA ILE A 269 -5.30 -5.40 3.29
C ILE A 269 -6.39 -6.42 3.68
N ARG A 270 -6.07 -7.73 3.68
CA ARG A 270 -7.03 -8.77 4.09
C ARG A 270 -7.35 -8.72 5.57
N ASP A 271 -6.39 -8.38 6.43
CA ASP A 271 -6.64 -8.16 7.85
C ASP A 271 -7.69 -7.08 8.07
N ARG A 272 -7.58 -5.95 7.37
CA ARG A 272 -8.60 -4.89 7.40
C ARG A 272 -9.94 -5.38 6.87
N MET A 273 -9.95 -6.15 5.78
CA MET A 273 -11.19 -6.77 5.27
C MET A 273 -11.82 -7.72 6.30
N GLY A 274 -11.00 -8.40 7.12
CA GLY A 274 -11.41 -9.34 8.15
C GLY A 274 -11.82 -8.73 9.50
N GLY A 275 -11.74 -7.41 9.65
CA GLY A 275 -12.16 -6.72 10.88
C GLY A 275 -13.67 -6.78 11.09
N GLY A 276 -14.10 -7.24 12.26
CA GLY A 276 -15.51 -7.39 12.63
C GLY A 276 -16.22 -8.39 11.70
N LYS A 277 -17.34 -7.97 11.13
CA LYS A 277 -18.09 -8.71 10.08
C LYS A 277 -17.73 -8.25 8.67
N GLY A 278 -16.65 -7.48 8.54
CA GLY A 278 -16.18 -6.88 7.30
C GLY A 278 -15.92 -5.38 7.46
N SER A 279 -14.82 -4.90 6.90
CA SER A 279 -14.50 -3.46 6.87
C SER A 279 -13.72 -3.07 5.61
N TRP A 280 -13.49 -1.77 5.41
CA TRP A 280 -12.88 -1.21 4.21
C TRP A 280 -11.47 -0.69 4.46
N PRO A 281 -10.46 -1.21 3.75
CA PRO A 281 -9.16 -0.56 3.67
C PRO A 281 -9.28 0.71 2.81
N ILE A 282 -8.73 1.86 3.26
CA ILE A 282 -8.83 3.13 2.51
C ILE A 282 -7.47 3.64 2.00
N ALA A 283 -6.42 3.59 2.82
CA ALA A 283 -5.07 3.99 2.40
C ALA A 283 -4.00 3.16 3.12
N GLY A 284 -2.88 2.97 2.43
CA GLY A 284 -1.74 2.19 2.90
C GLY A 284 -0.53 3.04 3.29
N THR A 285 0.37 2.41 4.04
CA THR A 285 1.69 2.89 4.41
C THR A 285 2.73 1.80 4.20
N ALA A 286 3.98 2.15 3.88
CA ALA A 286 5.06 1.18 3.79
C ALA A 286 6.37 1.66 4.42
N VAL A 287 7.11 0.74 5.05
CA VAL A 287 8.45 1.02 5.59
C VAL A 287 9.45 -0.01 5.08
N TYR A 288 10.61 0.48 4.64
CA TYR A 288 11.72 -0.35 4.14
C TYR A 288 12.97 -0.08 4.97
N MET A 289 13.56 -1.11 5.59
CA MET A 289 14.87 -0.97 6.24
C MET A 289 15.86 -2.01 5.73
N THR A 290 17.01 -1.55 5.23
CA THR A 290 18.05 -2.41 4.64
C THR A 290 19.46 -1.98 5.06
N SER A 291 20.45 -2.83 4.79
CA SER A 291 21.86 -2.41 4.73
C SER A 291 22.11 -1.40 3.59
N TYR A 292 23.31 -0.82 3.49
CA TYR A 292 23.58 0.27 2.53
C TYR A 292 23.54 -0.22 1.07
N PRO A 293 22.81 0.48 0.18
CA PRO A 293 22.66 0.08 -1.23
C PRO A 293 23.92 0.33 -2.06
N ARG A 294 24.80 1.26 -1.64
CA ARG A 294 26.07 1.57 -2.34
C ARG A 294 25.84 1.95 -3.80
N THR A 295 24.99 2.94 -4.02
CA THR A 295 24.54 3.37 -5.35
C THR A 295 25.60 4.11 -6.17
N GLU A 296 26.61 4.68 -5.50
CA GLU A 296 27.75 5.39 -6.12
C GLU A 296 28.96 5.43 -5.17
N GLU A 297 30.13 5.81 -5.70
CA GLU A 297 31.34 6.04 -4.91
C GLU A 297 31.31 7.40 -4.19
N GLY A 298 32.14 7.59 -3.16
CA GLY A 298 32.29 8.89 -2.47
C GLY A 298 31.29 9.11 -1.32
N ARG A 299 30.65 8.05 -0.84
CA ARG A 299 29.77 8.04 0.34
C ARG A 299 30.51 7.42 1.54
N PRO A 300 31.26 8.21 2.33
CA PRO A 300 32.22 7.67 3.31
C PRO A 300 31.56 6.81 4.41
N TRP A 301 30.28 7.07 4.73
CA TRP A 301 29.55 6.28 5.72
C TRP A 301 29.29 4.83 5.28
N GLU A 302 29.31 4.54 3.97
CA GLU A 302 29.10 3.19 3.44
C GLU A 302 30.38 2.31 3.52
N GLU A 303 31.53 2.92 3.84
CA GLU A 303 32.84 2.28 3.93
C GLU A 303 33.11 1.65 5.32
N ILE A 304 32.22 1.88 6.31
CA ILE A 304 32.37 1.35 7.68
C ILE A 304 32.46 -0.18 7.73
N LEU A 305 31.84 -0.86 6.75
CA LEU A 305 31.91 -2.30 6.58
C LEU A 305 32.28 -2.65 5.14
N PRO A 306 33.13 -3.69 4.93
CA PRO A 306 33.37 -4.20 3.59
C PRO A 306 32.10 -4.82 3.01
N VAL A 307 31.93 -4.70 1.69
CA VAL A 307 30.86 -5.38 0.97
C VAL A 307 31.00 -6.88 1.17
N ARG A 308 29.92 -7.50 1.63
CA ARG A 308 29.82 -8.94 1.88
C ARG A 308 29.12 -9.66 0.73
N LYS A 309 29.33 -10.98 0.66
CA LYS A 309 28.62 -11.82 -0.31
C LYS A 309 27.20 -12.07 0.19
N TRP A 310 26.25 -11.31 -0.32
CA TRP A 310 24.82 -11.45 0.01
C TRP A 310 24.31 -12.86 -0.28
N LEU A 311 23.41 -13.36 0.58
CA LEU A 311 22.82 -14.70 0.42
C LEU A 311 21.86 -14.79 -0.76
N TYR A 312 21.00 -13.78 -0.93
CA TYR A 312 19.92 -13.81 -1.93
C TYR A 312 19.97 -12.59 -2.85
N GLN A 313 19.86 -11.38 -2.29
CA GLN A 313 19.78 -10.13 -3.05
C GLN A 313 20.65 -9.05 -2.38
N THR A 314 21.17 -8.11 -3.18
CA THR A 314 21.82 -6.89 -2.67
C THR A 314 20.79 -5.94 -2.05
N PRO A 315 21.17 -5.04 -1.12
CA PRO A 315 20.24 -4.05 -0.58
C PRO A 315 19.60 -3.14 -1.64
N GLU A 316 20.34 -2.76 -2.70
CA GLU A 316 19.77 -2.04 -3.85
C GLU A 316 18.64 -2.88 -4.50
N GLN A 317 18.89 -4.16 -4.80
CA GLN A 317 17.86 -5.03 -5.37
C GLN A 317 16.65 -5.18 -4.45
N ILE A 318 16.85 -5.28 -3.13
CA ILE A 318 15.75 -5.38 -2.17
C ILE A 318 14.89 -4.11 -2.18
N LEU A 319 15.49 -2.92 -2.04
CA LEU A 319 14.77 -1.65 -2.07
C LEU A 319 13.97 -1.48 -3.38
N ILE A 320 14.59 -1.80 -4.52
CA ILE A 320 13.94 -1.68 -5.83
C ILE A 320 12.79 -2.68 -5.98
N LYS A 321 13.03 -3.97 -5.74
CA LYS A 321 12.02 -5.03 -5.94
C LYS A 321 10.89 -4.95 -4.91
N ALA A 322 11.20 -4.69 -3.63
CA ALA A 322 10.19 -4.59 -2.57
C ALA A 322 9.27 -3.38 -2.76
N SER A 323 9.84 -2.21 -3.08
CA SER A 323 9.01 -1.02 -3.36
C SER A 323 8.14 -1.20 -4.61
N ASN A 324 8.67 -1.86 -5.66
CA ASN A 324 7.88 -2.21 -6.83
C ASN A 324 6.73 -3.16 -6.47
N GLY A 325 6.98 -4.21 -5.69
CA GLY A 325 5.96 -5.18 -5.29
C GLY A 325 4.82 -4.56 -4.46
N ALA A 326 5.16 -3.79 -3.42
CA ALA A 326 4.16 -3.09 -2.62
C ALA A 326 3.32 -2.12 -3.46
N SER A 327 3.97 -1.35 -4.35
CA SER A 327 3.29 -0.41 -5.24
C SER A 327 2.39 -1.13 -6.26
N ASP A 328 2.86 -2.23 -6.86
CA ASP A 328 2.12 -2.99 -7.87
C ASP A 328 0.83 -3.57 -7.28
N PHE A 329 0.93 -4.14 -6.08
CA PHE A 329 -0.24 -4.68 -5.38
C PHE A 329 -1.25 -3.58 -5.04
N GLY A 330 -0.79 -2.49 -4.42
CA GLY A 330 -1.64 -1.34 -4.06
C GLY A 330 -2.33 -0.72 -5.27
N ASN A 331 -1.58 -0.47 -6.35
CA ASN A 331 -2.08 0.12 -7.60
C ASN A 331 -3.18 -0.76 -8.22
N LYS A 332 -2.93 -2.06 -8.38
CA LYS A 332 -3.89 -3.00 -8.99
C LYS A 332 -5.12 -3.22 -8.12
N PHE A 333 -4.96 -3.33 -6.80
CA PHE A 333 -6.08 -3.43 -5.87
C PHE A 333 -6.90 -2.13 -5.83
N GLY A 334 -6.25 -0.98 -5.99
CA GLY A 334 -6.85 0.35 -5.83
C GLY A 334 -6.78 0.87 -4.40
N GLN A 335 -5.69 0.57 -3.69
CA GLN A 335 -5.34 1.21 -2.43
C GLN A 335 -4.20 2.22 -2.67
N PRO A 336 -4.42 3.50 -2.38
CA PRO A 336 -3.36 4.50 -2.45
C PRO A 336 -2.39 4.34 -1.28
N LEU A 337 -1.10 4.61 -1.52
CA LEU A 337 -0.06 4.64 -0.49
C LEU A 337 0.34 6.08 -0.23
N ILE A 338 -0.03 6.62 0.93
CA ILE A 338 0.04 8.07 1.19
C ILE A 338 1.06 8.48 2.25
N CYS A 339 1.68 7.51 2.93
CA CYS A 339 2.70 7.73 3.95
C CYS A 339 3.70 6.56 3.94
N GLY A 340 4.95 6.78 4.34
CA GLY A 340 5.96 5.72 4.37
C GLY A 340 7.31 6.20 4.87
N SER A 341 8.24 5.27 5.06
CA SER A 341 9.59 5.56 5.53
C SER A 341 10.62 4.62 4.90
N VAL A 342 11.88 5.07 4.84
CA VAL A 342 13.02 4.21 4.48
C VAL A 342 14.21 4.54 5.37
N LEU A 343 14.90 3.51 5.82
CA LEU A 343 16.14 3.63 6.57
C LEU A 343 17.18 2.67 6.00
N THR A 344 18.39 3.17 5.78
CA THR A 344 19.55 2.32 5.50
C THR A 344 20.51 2.43 6.67
N PHE A 345 21.05 1.30 7.14
CA PHE A 345 21.96 1.35 8.28
C PHE A 345 22.92 0.16 8.30
N GLU A 346 24.19 0.47 8.49
CA GLU A 346 25.23 -0.48 8.88
C GLU A 346 26.14 0.20 9.91
N HIS A 347 26.53 -0.55 10.95
CA HIS A 347 27.48 -0.07 11.95
C HIS A 347 28.38 -1.21 12.44
N LYS A 348 29.58 -0.85 12.90
CA LYS A 348 30.47 -1.77 13.57
C LYS A 348 30.94 -1.16 14.89
N GLU A 349 30.63 -1.83 15.98
CA GLU A 349 31.11 -1.46 17.31
C GLU A 349 31.93 -2.62 17.87
N LYS A 350 33.24 -2.44 18.01
CA LYS A 350 34.18 -3.50 18.42
C LYS A 350 34.06 -4.73 17.49
N ASP A 351 33.62 -5.87 18.04
CA ASP A 351 33.45 -7.14 17.32
C ASP A 351 32.00 -7.37 16.85
N GLU A 352 31.05 -6.51 17.24
CA GLU A 352 29.65 -6.61 16.87
C GLU A 352 29.39 -5.86 15.55
N VAL A 353 28.63 -6.51 14.67
CA VAL A 353 28.25 -5.97 13.36
C VAL A 353 26.73 -5.81 13.33
N TYR A 354 26.31 -4.56 13.12
CA TYR A 354 24.91 -4.17 13.06
C TYR A 354 24.51 -3.83 11.62
N GLY A 355 23.31 -4.26 11.22
CA GLY A 355 22.73 -3.93 9.93
C GLY A 355 21.47 -4.71 9.61
N TYR A 356 20.68 -4.22 8.66
CA TYR A 356 19.43 -4.86 8.24
C TYR A 356 19.67 -5.79 7.05
N ASP A 357 20.42 -6.88 7.29
CA ASP A 357 20.64 -7.94 6.29
C ASP A 357 19.41 -8.84 6.15
N LYS A 358 18.78 -9.15 7.28
CA LYS A 358 17.38 -9.53 7.31
C LYS A 358 16.59 -8.23 7.36
N VAL A 359 15.89 -7.93 6.27
CA VAL A 359 15.32 -6.60 6.06
C VAL A 359 14.02 -6.41 6.83
N ILE A 360 13.65 -5.15 7.06
CA ILE A 360 12.29 -4.81 7.50
C ILE A 360 11.49 -4.40 6.27
N MET A 361 10.39 -5.09 6.04
CA MET A 361 9.34 -4.65 5.12
C MET A 361 8.04 -4.64 5.91
N LEU A 362 7.55 -3.43 6.21
CA LEU A 362 6.27 -3.23 6.86
C LEU A 362 5.26 -2.73 5.84
N ALA A 363 4.09 -3.34 5.84
CA ALA A 363 2.90 -2.81 5.21
C ALA A 363 1.90 -2.44 6.32
N GLY A 364 1.21 -1.33 6.17
CA GLY A 364 0.20 -0.90 7.13
C GLY A 364 -0.83 0.01 6.48
N GLY A 365 -1.73 0.53 7.28
CA GLY A 365 -2.66 1.54 6.81
C GLY A 365 -3.85 1.75 7.72
N VAL A 366 -4.71 2.65 7.26
CA VAL A 366 -5.96 3.01 7.93
C VAL A 366 -7.16 2.52 7.13
N GLY A 367 -8.23 2.23 7.83
CA GLY A 367 -9.49 1.74 7.26
C GLY A 367 -10.67 2.31 8.00
N TYR A 368 -11.87 1.96 7.55
CA TYR A 368 -13.10 2.28 8.25
C TYR A 368 -14.11 1.15 8.09
N GLY A 369 -15.14 1.15 8.93
CA GLY A 369 -16.24 0.18 8.89
C GLY A 369 -17.55 0.82 9.33
N THR A 370 -18.65 0.07 9.25
CA THR A 370 -19.93 0.46 9.86
C THR A 370 -19.93 0.04 11.31
N GLN A 371 -20.32 0.92 12.23
CA GLN A 371 -20.34 0.61 13.69
C GLN A 371 -21.22 -0.61 14.04
N ARG A 372 -22.26 -0.89 13.25
CA ARG A 372 -23.10 -2.10 13.37
C ARG A 372 -22.30 -3.41 13.28
N ASP A 373 -21.24 -3.40 12.48
CA ASP A 373 -20.52 -4.61 12.02
C ASP A 373 -19.10 -4.71 12.62
N CYS A 374 -18.72 -3.81 13.53
CA CYS A 374 -17.35 -3.75 14.07
C CYS A 374 -16.99 -4.89 15.04
N LEU A 375 -17.95 -5.74 15.41
CA LEU A 375 -17.75 -6.92 16.26
C LEU A 375 -18.19 -8.18 15.53
N LYS A 376 -17.37 -9.22 15.60
CA LYS A 376 -17.71 -10.57 15.15
C LYS A 376 -18.94 -11.11 15.90
N GLY A 377 -19.76 -11.88 15.21
CA GLY A 377 -20.85 -12.66 15.79
C GLY A 377 -20.36 -14.01 16.33
N THR A 378 -21.20 -14.67 17.11
CA THR A 378 -20.94 -16.00 17.68
C THR A 378 -21.27 -17.09 16.66
N PRO A 379 -20.37 -18.04 16.38
CA PRO A 379 -20.66 -19.21 15.56
C PRO A 379 -21.75 -20.11 16.18
N GLU A 380 -22.72 -20.54 15.38
CA GLU A 380 -23.76 -21.49 15.78
C GLU A 380 -23.74 -22.71 14.87
N ALA A 381 -24.18 -23.88 15.35
CA ALA A 381 -24.25 -25.10 14.53
C ALA A 381 -25.13 -24.89 13.29
N GLY A 382 -24.66 -25.34 12.13
CA GLY A 382 -25.31 -25.17 10.83
C GLY A 382 -24.95 -23.89 10.07
N ASN A 383 -24.15 -22.97 10.64
CA ASN A 383 -23.53 -21.90 9.87
C ASN A 383 -22.64 -22.51 8.78
N LYS A 384 -22.69 -21.93 7.57
CA LYS A 384 -21.90 -22.41 6.45
C LYS A 384 -20.52 -21.79 6.48
N VAL A 385 -19.50 -22.63 6.31
CA VAL A 385 -18.10 -22.23 6.14
C VAL A 385 -17.87 -21.95 4.66
N VAL A 386 -17.51 -20.71 4.36
CA VAL A 386 -17.30 -20.23 2.99
C VAL A 386 -15.87 -19.77 2.83
N VAL A 387 -15.23 -20.17 1.72
CA VAL A 387 -13.96 -19.60 1.26
C VAL A 387 -14.25 -18.74 0.03
N ILE A 388 -13.77 -17.51 0.02
CA ILE A 388 -13.83 -16.62 -1.14
C ILE A 388 -12.41 -16.29 -1.61
N GLY A 389 -12.19 -16.23 -2.92
CA GLY A 389 -10.91 -15.81 -3.52
C GLY A 389 -10.12 -16.91 -4.22
N GLY A 390 -8.79 -16.87 -4.10
CA GLY A 390 -7.86 -17.65 -4.94
C GLY A 390 -7.79 -19.17 -4.68
N ASP A 391 -7.26 -19.90 -5.67
CA ASP A 391 -7.04 -21.34 -5.60
C ASP A 391 -5.84 -21.75 -4.73
N ASN A 392 -5.82 -23.02 -4.30
CA ASN A 392 -4.69 -23.64 -3.61
C ASN A 392 -3.54 -23.96 -4.59
N TYR A 393 -2.36 -23.42 -4.29
CA TYR A 393 -1.10 -23.73 -4.95
C TYR A 393 -0.03 -24.09 -3.91
N ARG A 394 1.09 -24.62 -4.39
CA ARG A 394 2.27 -24.93 -3.57
C ARG A 394 3.06 -23.67 -3.21
N ILE A 395 2.54 -22.89 -2.26
CA ILE A 395 3.09 -21.59 -1.83
C ILE A 395 3.21 -21.56 -0.31
N GLY A 396 4.33 -21.03 0.20
CA GLY A 396 4.48 -20.67 1.61
C GLY A 396 4.39 -21.84 2.59
N LEU A 397 4.66 -23.08 2.15
CA LEU A 397 4.57 -24.24 3.03
C LEU A 397 5.59 -24.13 4.18
N GLY A 398 5.10 -23.89 5.39
CA GLY A 398 5.90 -23.74 6.61
C GLY A 398 6.39 -22.32 6.87
N GLY A 399 5.79 -21.30 6.25
CA GLY A 399 6.18 -19.89 6.41
C GLY A 399 6.24 -19.43 7.87
N GLY A 400 5.27 -19.82 8.69
CA GLY A 400 5.25 -19.54 10.13
C GLY A 400 6.46 -20.11 10.89
N SER A 401 6.81 -21.38 10.65
CA SER A 401 7.99 -22.00 11.28
C SER A 401 9.32 -21.43 10.76
N VAL A 402 9.44 -21.18 9.47
CA VAL A 402 10.70 -20.69 8.86
C VAL A 402 10.95 -19.22 9.20
N SER A 403 9.92 -18.38 9.28
CA SER A 403 10.05 -16.98 9.72
C SER A 403 10.44 -16.86 11.20
N SER A 404 10.16 -17.89 12.01
CA SER A 404 10.46 -17.97 13.44
C SER A 404 11.92 -18.34 13.76
N VAL A 405 12.79 -18.54 12.76
CA VAL A 405 14.21 -18.88 12.95
C VAL A 405 15.17 -17.89 12.29
N ASP A 406 16.45 -17.96 12.67
CA ASP A 406 17.53 -17.24 11.99
C ASP A 406 17.62 -17.61 10.50
N THR A 407 17.81 -16.61 9.65
CA THR A 407 17.96 -16.81 8.20
C THR A 407 19.31 -17.48 7.89
N GLY A 408 19.32 -18.40 6.91
CA GLY A 408 20.50 -19.18 6.50
C GLY A 408 20.76 -20.47 7.29
N ARG A 409 19.82 -20.91 8.16
CA ARG A 409 19.96 -22.14 8.98
C ARG A 409 19.60 -23.44 8.24
N TYR A 410 18.77 -23.40 7.20
CA TYR A 410 18.18 -24.57 6.53
C TYR A 410 18.70 -24.77 5.08
N SER A 411 18.41 -25.95 4.49
CA SER A 411 18.85 -26.31 3.13
C SER A 411 18.02 -25.64 2.02
N SER A 412 18.57 -25.56 0.81
CA SER A 412 18.00 -24.84 -0.34
C SER A 412 16.58 -25.25 -0.78
N GLY A 413 16.11 -26.45 -0.41
CA GLY A 413 14.75 -26.91 -0.72
C GLY A 413 13.66 -26.21 0.11
N ILE A 414 13.98 -25.83 1.36
CA ILE A 414 13.07 -25.14 2.28
C ILE A 414 12.95 -23.65 1.89
N GLU A 415 14.02 -23.05 1.35
CA GLU A 415 14.05 -21.65 0.95
C GLU A 415 13.15 -21.35 -0.27
N LEU A 416 12.99 -22.32 -1.17
CA LEU A 416 12.06 -22.19 -2.30
C LEU A 416 10.59 -22.15 -1.86
N ASN A 417 10.24 -22.74 -0.71
CA ASN A 417 8.88 -22.65 -0.17
C ASN A 417 8.56 -21.24 0.34
N ALA A 418 9.58 -20.39 0.59
CA ALA A 418 9.40 -19.01 1.03
C ALA A 418 9.01 -18.05 -0.10
N VAL A 419 9.12 -18.48 -1.37
CA VAL A 419 8.73 -17.67 -2.52
C VAL A 419 7.22 -17.51 -2.54
N GLN A 420 6.77 -16.28 -2.40
CA GLN A 420 5.36 -15.91 -2.39
C GLN A 420 4.82 -15.65 -3.80
N ARG A 421 3.50 -15.54 -3.92
CA ARG A 421 2.79 -15.26 -5.19
C ARG A 421 1.62 -14.33 -4.92
N ALA A 422 1.59 -13.19 -5.61
CA ALA A 422 0.54 -12.20 -5.43
C ALA A 422 -0.36 -12.02 -6.68
N ASN A 423 -1.67 -11.91 -6.47
CA ASN A 423 -2.67 -11.58 -7.50
C ASN A 423 -3.68 -10.54 -6.99
N ALA A 424 -3.29 -9.26 -6.96
CA ALA A 424 -4.09 -8.17 -6.41
C ALA A 424 -5.51 -8.04 -7.01
N GLU A 425 -5.71 -8.42 -8.27
CA GLU A 425 -7.04 -8.41 -8.92
C GLU A 425 -8.01 -9.43 -8.31
N MET A 426 -7.52 -10.62 -7.95
CA MET A 426 -8.31 -11.61 -7.22
C MET A 426 -8.74 -11.08 -5.85
N GLN A 427 -7.82 -10.42 -5.13
CA GLN A 427 -8.15 -9.80 -3.85
C GLN A 427 -9.15 -8.65 -4.01
N LYS A 428 -9.06 -7.87 -5.10
CA LYS A 428 -10.04 -6.83 -5.42
C LYS A 428 -11.43 -7.41 -5.63
N ARG A 429 -11.57 -8.56 -6.30
CA ARG A 429 -12.85 -9.26 -6.48
C ARG A 429 -13.42 -9.73 -5.14
N ALA A 430 -12.60 -10.39 -4.32
CA ALA A 430 -12.99 -10.81 -2.98
C ALA A 430 -13.43 -9.61 -2.12
N TYR A 431 -12.67 -8.51 -2.17
CA TYR A 431 -13.00 -7.27 -1.50
C TYR A 431 -14.31 -6.66 -1.99
N ASN A 432 -14.60 -6.66 -3.29
CA ASN A 432 -15.85 -6.12 -3.80
C ASN A 432 -17.08 -6.85 -3.23
N VAL A 433 -16.99 -8.17 -2.99
CA VAL A 433 -18.05 -8.93 -2.30
C VAL A 433 -18.16 -8.51 -0.84
N VAL A 434 -17.05 -8.49 -0.09
CA VAL A 434 -17.05 -8.06 1.31
C VAL A 434 -17.61 -6.64 1.45
N ARG A 435 -17.17 -5.71 0.59
CA ARG A 435 -17.67 -4.33 0.52
C ARG A 435 -19.18 -4.31 0.30
N ALA A 436 -19.69 -5.07 -0.68
CA ALA A 436 -21.11 -5.12 -0.98
C ALA A 436 -21.94 -5.55 0.24
N LEU A 437 -21.52 -6.61 0.95
CA LEU A 437 -22.21 -7.08 2.14
C LEU A 437 -22.19 -6.07 3.30
N CYS A 438 -21.10 -5.32 3.44
CA CYS A 438 -20.99 -4.27 4.46
C CYS A 438 -21.85 -3.03 4.14
N GLU A 439 -22.04 -2.73 2.86
CA GLU A 439 -22.84 -1.60 2.37
C GLU A 439 -24.36 -1.86 2.44
N GLU A 440 -24.79 -3.12 2.63
CA GLU A 440 -26.20 -3.50 2.79
C GLU A 440 -26.80 -3.07 4.15
N GLU A 441 -28.13 -3.02 4.22
CA GLU A 441 -28.86 -2.72 5.46
C GLU A 441 -28.65 -3.78 6.54
N THR A 442 -28.46 -5.03 6.11
CA THR A 442 -28.17 -6.17 6.97
C THR A 442 -26.97 -6.92 6.40
N ASN A 443 -25.89 -7.04 7.18
CA ASN A 443 -24.73 -7.84 6.80
C ASN A 443 -24.93 -9.29 7.29
N PRO A 444 -24.99 -10.30 6.38
CA PRO A 444 -25.24 -11.70 6.75
C PRO A 444 -24.01 -12.43 7.30
N VAL A 445 -22.84 -11.79 7.30
CA VAL A 445 -21.60 -12.38 7.83
C VAL A 445 -21.69 -12.51 9.35
N VAL A 446 -21.48 -13.72 9.85
CA VAL A 446 -21.35 -13.98 11.28
C VAL A 446 -19.93 -13.64 11.72
N SER A 447 -18.94 -14.17 11.01
CA SER A 447 -17.52 -13.93 11.26
C SER A 447 -16.76 -14.01 9.95
N ILE A 448 -15.69 -13.23 9.81
CA ILE A 448 -14.78 -13.23 8.67
C ILE A 448 -13.34 -13.23 9.18
N HIS A 449 -12.46 -13.90 8.45
CA HIS A 449 -11.04 -13.99 8.79
C HIS A 449 -10.18 -14.07 7.52
N ASP A 450 -8.99 -13.48 7.55
CA ASP A 450 -8.02 -13.59 6.47
C ASP A 450 -7.41 -15.01 6.41
N HIS A 451 -6.96 -15.42 5.22
CA HIS A 451 -5.99 -16.51 5.12
C HIS A 451 -4.57 -15.93 5.06
N GLY A 452 -3.79 -16.21 6.10
CA GLY A 452 -2.39 -15.86 6.22
C GLY A 452 -1.52 -17.09 6.49
N SER A 453 -0.72 -17.03 7.55
CA SER A 453 0.14 -18.12 8.01
C SER A 453 -0.66 -19.39 8.29
N ALA A 454 -0.12 -20.54 7.90
CA ALA A 454 -0.78 -21.87 7.95
C ALA A 454 -2.08 -22.02 7.14
N GLY A 455 -2.49 -21.05 6.32
CA GLY A 455 -3.56 -21.26 5.34
C GLY A 455 -4.92 -21.63 5.93
N HIS A 456 -5.54 -22.68 5.37
CA HIS A 456 -6.90 -23.10 5.74
C HIS A 456 -7.00 -23.56 7.19
N VAL A 457 -6.00 -24.28 7.73
CA VAL A 457 -6.09 -24.78 9.11
C VAL A 457 -6.13 -23.64 10.13
N ASN A 458 -5.39 -22.55 9.94
CA ASN A 458 -5.47 -21.41 10.86
C ASN A 458 -6.79 -20.66 10.68
N CYS A 459 -7.05 -20.13 9.49
CA CYS A 459 -8.23 -19.31 9.22
C CYS A 459 -9.54 -20.01 9.58
N LEU A 460 -9.73 -21.26 9.13
CA LEU A 460 -11.00 -21.96 9.33
C LEU A 460 -11.15 -22.47 10.77
N SER A 461 -10.06 -22.78 11.48
CA SER A 461 -10.16 -23.17 12.90
C SER A 461 -10.51 -21.98 13.78
N GLU A 462 -9.99 -20.78 13.51
CA GLU A 462 -10.37 -19.55 14.22
C GLU A 462 -11.85 -19.20 14.01
N LEU A 463 -12.38 -19.42 12.80
CA LEU A 463 -13.80 -19.20 12.53
C LEU A 463 -14.71 -20.14 13.31
N VAL A 464 -14.29 -21.39 13.51
CA VAL A 464 -15.13 -22.43 14.14
C VAL A 464 -14.73 -22.76 15.58
N GLU A 465 -13.83 -21.98 16.19
CA GLU A 465 -13.22 -22.27 17.49
C GLU A 465 -14.26 -22.63 18.57
N GLU A 466 -15.34 -21.85 18.66
CA GLU A 466 -16.37 -22.04 19.69
C GLU A 466 -17.34 -23.20 19.41
N CYS A 467 -17.39 -23.74 18.18
CA CYS A 467 -18.47 -24.66 17.75
C CYS A 467 -17.96 -25.98 17.17
N GLY A 468 -16.72 -26.05 16.66
CA GLY A 468 -16.28 -27.11 15.78
C GLY A 468 -16.83 -26.96 14.35
N GLY A 469 -16.27 -27.70 13.40
CA GLY A 469 -16.68 -27.68 12.02
C GLY A 469 -16.12 -28.83 11.17
N LEU A 470 -16.85 -29.20 10.14
CA LEU A 470 -16.46 -30.20 9.16
C LEU A 470 -16.20 -29.53 7.81
N ILE A 471 -14.97 -29.65 7.32
CA ILE A 471 -14.54 -29.14 6.01
C ILE A 471 -14.47 -30.28 5.00
N ASP A 472 -15.22 -30.15 3.93
CA ASP A 472 -15.23 -31.04 2.77
C ASP A 472 -14.12 -30.63 1.79
N MET A 473 -13.03 -31.39 1.79
CA MET A 473 -11.87 -31.09 0.96
C MET A 473 -12.16 -31.17 -0.54
N SER A 474 -13.22 -31.89 -0.97
CA SER A 474 -13.59 -31.97 -2.38
C SER A 474 -14.17 -30.66 -2.92
N LYS A 475 -14.54 -29.73 -2.03
CA LYS A 475 -15.07 -28.40 -2.36
C LYS A 475 -14.04 -27.29 -2.23
N LEU A 476 -12.83 -27.60 -1.75
CA LEU A 476 -11.73 -26.62 -1.70
C LEU A 476 -11.22 -26.34 -3.12
N PRO A 477 -10.81 -25.10 -3.42
CA PRO A 477 -10.34 -24.76 -4.77
C PRO A 477 -8.92 -25.27 -5.01
N ILE A 478 -8.70 -26.17 -5.97
CA ILE A 478 -7.38 -26.76 -6.24
C ILE A 478 -6.82 -26.23 -7.56
N GLY A 479 -5.79 -25.38 -7.47
CA GLY A 479 -5.09 -24.81 -8.64
C GLY A 479 -3.87 -25.63 -9.04
N ASP A 480 -3.21 -26.30 -8.09
CA ASP A 480 -2.16 -27.29 -8.32
C ASP A 480 -2.64 -28.69 -7.92
N THR A 481 -2.88 -29.55 -8.92
CA THR A 481 -3.38 -30.92 -8.69
C THR A 481 -2.32 -31.87 -8.13
N THR A 482 -1.08 -31.42 -7.91
CA THR A 482 0.01 -32.22 -7.32
C THR A 482 0.11 -32.08 -5.80
N LEU A 483 -0.73 -31.26 -5.18
CA LEU A 483 -0.73 -31.02 -3.74
C LEU A 483 -1.19 -32.27 -2.96
N SER A 484 -0.47 -32.62 -1.90
CA SER A 484 -0.93 -33.61 -0.92
C SER A 484 -2.01 -33.03 0.01
N ALA A 485 -2.66 -33.89 0.80
CA ALA A 485 -3.67 -33.43 1.77
C ALA A 485 -3.10 -32.41 2.78
N LYS A 486 -1.89 -32.67 3.31
CA LYS A 486 -1.12 -31.75 4.17
C LYS A 486 -0.96 -30.38 3.51
N GLU A 487 -0.59 -30.37 2.23
CA GLU A 487 -0.30 -29.14 1.51
C GLU A 487 -1.57 -28.36 1.18
N ILE A 488 -2.68 -29.02 0.84
CA ILE A 488 -3.99 -28.37 0.67
C ILE A 488 -4.43 -27.69 1.97
N ILE A 489 -4.24 -28.35 3.11
CA ILE A 489 -4.68 -27.83 4.42
C ILE A 489 -3.82 -26.64 4.87
N ALA A 490 -2.50 -26.68 4.63
CA ALA A 490 -1.55 -25.75 5.25
C ALA A 490 -0.84 -24.77 4.30
N ASN A 491 -1.14 -24.77 2.99
CA ASN A 491 -0.53 -23.80 2.07
C ASN A 491 -0.97 -22.36 2.36
N GLU A 492 -0.05 -21.44 2.15
CA GLU A 492 -0.26 -20.01 2.37
C GLU A 492 -0.56 -19.29 1.03
N SER A 493 -1.35 -19.94 0.16
CA SER A 493 -1.85 -19.27 -1.05
C SER A 493 -2.62 -18.02 -0.68
N GLN A 494 -2.42 -16.98 -1.47
CA GLN A 494 -2.85 -15.62 -1.16
C GLN A 494 -4.28 -15.34 -1.64
N GLU A 495 -4.77 -14.13 -1.34
CA GLU A 495 -6.06 -13.61 -1.80
C GLU A 495 -7.29 -14.44 -1.41
N ARG A 496 -7.27 -15.06 -0.22
CA ARG A 496 -8.39 -15.85 0.33
C ARG A 496 -8.94 -15.23 1.62
N MET A 497 -10.26 -15.27 1.77
CA MET A 497 -10.97 -14.96 3.03
C MET A 497 -11.83 -16.16 3.42
N GLY A 498 -11.88 -16.46 4.72
CA GLY A 498 -12.85 -17.39 5.30
C GLY A 498 -14.02 -16.63 5.90
N LEU A 499 -15.24 -17.12 5.69
CA LEU A 499 -16.47 -16.52 6.22
C LEU A 499 -17.35 -17.58 6.86
N LEU A 500 -18.00 -17.22 7.95
CA LEU A 500 -19.19 -17.88 8.45
C LEU A 500 -20.42 -17.10 8.01
N ILE A 501 -21.33 -17.76 7.32
CA ILE A 501 -22.55 -17.16 6.76
C ILE A 501 -23.76 -17.99 7.15
N GLN A 502 -24.87 -17.31 7.41
CA GLN A 502 -26.17 -17.94 7.63
C GLN A 502 -26.65 -18.66 6.36
N GLU A 503 -27.24 -19.85 6.50
CA GLU A 503 -27.60 -20.70 5.35
C GLU A 503 -28.58 -20.01 4.40
N GLU A 504 -29.54 -19.26 4.93
CA GLU A 504 -30.54 -18.50 4.16
C GLU A 504 -29.94 -17.40 3.27
N ALA A 505 -28.75 -16.91 3.61
CA ALA A 505 -28.08 -15.83 2.88
C ALA A 505 -27.17 -16.35 1.75
N ILE A 506 -26.84 -17.65 1.72
CA ILE A 506 -25.84 -18.21 0.79
C ILE A 506 -26.17 -17.92 -0.67
N GLU A 507 -27.43 -18.04 -1.07
CA GLU A 507 -27.82 -17.81 -2.47
C GLU A 507 -27.76 -16.31 -2.84
N HIS A 508 -28.02 -15.42 -1.90
CA HIS A 508 -27.83 -13.97 -2.11
C HIS A 508 -26.35 -13.62 -2.27
N VAL A 509 -25.52 -14.09 -1.34
CA VAL A 509 -24.06 -13.86 -1.37
C VAL A 509 -23.45 -14.46 -2.65
N ARG A 510 -23.91 -15.64 -3.08
CA ARG A 510 -23.49 -16.26 -4.35
C ARG A 510 -23.78 -15.38 -5.55
N LYS A 511 -24.97 -14.77 -5.64
CA LYS A 511 -25.31 -13.85 -6.74
C LYS A 511 -24.40 -12.62 -6.77
N VAL A 512 -24.09 -12.06 -5.60
CA VAL A 512 -23.13 -10.96 -5.48
C VAL A 512 -21.74 -11.41 -5.94
N ALA A 513 -21.26 -12.56 -5.46
CA ALA A 513 -19.96 -13.13 -5.82
C ALA A 513 -19.85 -13.42 -7.33
N GLU A 514 -20.86 -14.04 -7.94
CA GLU A 514 -20.93 -14.29 -9.38
C GLU A 514 -20.95 -13.00 -10.20
N ARG A 515 -21.67 -11.96 -9.74
CA ARG A 515 -21.69 -10.65 -10.40
C ARG A 515 -20.32 -9.98 -10.39
N GLU A 516 -19.62 -10.04 -9.26
CA GLU A 516 -18.24 -9.55 -9.09
C GLU A 516 -17.17 -10.50 -9.66
N ARG A 517 -17.59 -11.69 -10.13
CA ARG A 517 -16.71 -12.79 -10.56
C ARG A 517 -15.74 -13.24 -9.46
N ALA A 518 -16.06 -13.05 -8.19
CA ALA A 518 -15.26 -13.57 -7.09
C ALA A 518 -15.57 -15.06 -6.87
N PRO A 519 -14.57 -15.96 -6.94
CA PRO A 519 -14.81 -17.38 -6.67
C PRO A 519 -15.28 -17.57 -5.22
N MET A 520 -16.37 -18.31 -5.04
CA MET A 520 -16.99 -18.58 -3.75
C MET A 520 -17.25 -20.08 -3.60
N TYR A 521 -16.72 -20.65 -2.52
CA TYR A 521 -16.80 -22.08 -2.22
C TYR A 521 -17.46 -22.28 -0.86
N VAL A 522 -18.58 -23.01 -0.82
CA VAL A 522 -19.18 -23.46 0.44
C VAL A 522 -18.49 -24.78 0.82
N VAL A 523 -17.50 -24.69 1.69
CA VAL A 523 -16.54 -25.77 1.94
C VAL A 523 -16.90 -26.63 3.13
N GLY A 524 -17.86 -26.21 3.97
CA GLY A 524 -18.20 -26.93 5.18
C GLY A 524 -19.32 -26.29 5.98
N GLU A 525 -19.51 -26.79 7.20
CA GLU A 525 -20.44 -26.24 8.17
C GLU A 525 -19.96 -26.43 9.60
N THR A 526 -20.44 -25.58 10.51
CA THR A 526 -20.22 -25.69 11.96
C THR A 526 -21.07 -26.81 12.55
N THR A 527 -20.48 -27.63 13.42
CA THR A 527 -21.08 -28.91 13.87
C THR A 527 -21.71 -28.85 15.26
N GLY A 528 -21.15 -28.05 16.17
CA GLY A 528 -21.60 -27.94 17.57
C GLY A 528 -21.03 -29.01 18.50
N ASP A 529 -20.08 -29.82 18.03
CA ASP A 529 -19.44 -30.90 18.80
C ASP A 529 -18.00 -30.57 19.24
N HIS A 530 -17.54 -29.32 19.00
CA HIS A 530 -16.18 -28.86 19.29
C HIS A 530 -15.08 -29.70 18.62
N ARG A 531 -15.40 -30.36 17.51
CA ARG A 531 -14.46 -31.12 16.70
C ARG A 531 -14.20 -30.41 15.37
N PHE A 532 -12.95 -30.35 14.95
CA PHE A 532 -12.55 -29.74 13.69
C PHE A 532 -11.86 -30.77 12.78
N ALA A 533 -12.46 -31.01 11.62
CA ALA A 533 -11.99 -32.04 10.71
C ALA A 533 -11.99 -31.58 9.25
N PHE A 534 -10.98 -32.03 8.50
CA PHE A 534 -10.96 -32.00 7.04
C PHE A 534 -11.20 -33.42 6.54
N GLN A 535 -12.22 -33.60 5.71
CA GLN A 535 -12.63 -34.90 5.17
C GLN A 535 -12.49 -34.93 3.64
N GLN A 536 -11.90 -36.00 3.13
CA GLN A 536 -11.82 -36.31 1.71
C GLN A 536 -13.11 -36.98 1.20
N ALA A 537 -13.29 -37.01 -0.11
CA ALA A 537 -14.49 -37.56 -0.75
C ALA A 537 -14.73 -39.06 -0.45
N ASP A 538 -13.69 -39.81 -0.11
CA ASP A 538 -13.76 -41.22 0.29
C ASP A 538 -14.05 -41.41 1.80
N GLY A 539 -14.22 -40.32 2.54
CA GLY A 539 -14.48 -40.30 3.98
C GLY A 539 -13.22 -40.31 4.85
N VAL A 540 -12.02 -40.40 4.27
CA VAL A 540 -10.76 -40.32 5.02
C VAL A 540 -10.56 -38.90 5.55
N CYS A 541 -10.23 -38.78 6.83
CA CYS A 541 -9.93 -37.49 7.46
C CYS A 541 -8.42 -37.32 7.66
N PRO A 542 -7.70 -36.61 6.76
CA PRO A 542 -6.30 -36.27 6.97
C PRO A 542 -6.09 -35.41 8.21
N PHE A 543 -7.09 -34.65 8.67
CA PHE A 543 -7.02 -33.86 9.89
C PHE A 543 -8.32 -34.05 10.67
N ASP A 544 -8.24 -34.51 11.92
CA ASP A 544 -9.42 -34.72 12.77
C ASP A 544 -9.05 -34.62 14.26
N LEU A 545 -9.16 -33.41 14.81
CA LEU A 545 -8.82 -33.09 16.20
C LEU A 545 -9.98 -32.37 16.88
N ALA A 546 -10.13 -32.56 18.20
CA ALA A 546 -10.92 -31.63 18.99
C ALA A 546 -10.26 -30.25 18.97
N VAL A 547 -11.04 -29.16 18.97
CA VAL A 547 -10.49 -27.79 18.92
C VAL A 547 -9.50 -27.56 20.08
N GLU A 548 -9.81 -28.07 21.28
CA GLU A 548 -8.91 -28.00 22.44
C GLU A 548 -7.58 -28.74 22.24
N GLN A 549 -7.54 -29.79 21.41
CA GLN A 549 -6.31 -30.55 21.12
C GLN A 549 -5.37 -29.80 20.18
N MET A 550 -5.91 -28.89 19.35
CA MET A 550 -5.12 -28.03 18.48
C MET A 550 -4.37 -26.95 19.28
N PHE A 551 -5.01 -26.45 20.32
CA PHE A 551 -4.54 -25.29 21.08
C PHE A 551 -3.96 -25.64 22.46
N GLY A 552 -4.09 -26.88 22.93
CA GLY A 552 -3.88 -27.28 24.32
C GLY A 552 -2.43 -27.41 24.82
N SER A 553 -1.45 -26.86 24.11
CA SER A 553 -0.05 -26.82 24.54
C SER A 553 0.57 -25.48 24.23
N SER A 554 0.66 -24.62 25.25
CA SER A 554 1.61 -23.51 25.24
C SER A 554 2.50 -23.67 26.46
N PRO A 555 3.72 -24.24 26.29
CA PRO A 555 4.79 -24.12 27.27
C PRO A 555 4.90 -22.68 27.75
N LYS A 556 5.07 -22.46 29.06
CA LYS A 556 5.45 -21.13 29.53
C LYS A 556 6.82 -20.80 28.95
N THR A 557 6.89 -19.77 28.11
CA THR A 557 8.15 -19.29 27.56
C THR A 557 8.85 -18.43 28.61
N TYR A 558 10.06 -18.82 28.99
CA TYR A 558 10.91 -18.04 29.89
C TYR A 558 12.02 -17.37 29.09
N MET A 559 12.15 -16.06 29.24
CA MET A 559 13.20 -15.24 28.64
C MET A 559 14.16 -14.83 29.75
N VAL A 560 15.29 -15.56 29.86
CA VAL A 560 16.29 -15.35 30.92
C VAL A 560 17.50 -14.64 30.33
N ASP A 561 17.77 -13.43 30.79
CA ASP A 561 18.87 -12.60 30.31
C ASP A 561 19.41 -11.70 31.44
N LYS A 562 20.42 -10.88 31.14
CA LYS A 562 21.00 -9.93 32.09
C LYS A 562 21.16 -8.55 31.45
N THR A 563 21.19 -7.51 32.25
CA THR A 563 21.45 -6.16 31.74
C THR A 563 22.90 -6.04 31.25
N VAL A 564 23.09 -5.50 30.05
CA VAL A 564 24.41 -5.25 29.46
C VAL A 564 24.47 -3.81 28.96
N GLU A 565 25.34 -3.01 29.59
CA GLU A 565 25.64 -1.65 29.14
C GLU A 565 26.52 -1.68 27.89
N ARG A 566 26.12 -0.90 26.88
CA ARG A 566 26.86 -0.70 25.64
C ARG A 566 27.22 0.78 25.53
N HIS A 567 28.42 1.03 25.04
CA HIS A 567 28.95 2.37 24.84
C HIS A 567 29.36 2.55 23.39
N TYR A 568 28.97 3.67 22.81
CA TYR A 568 29.17 4.07 21.43
C TYR A 568 29.91 5.40 21.38
N GLU A 569 30.94 5.44 20.55
CA GLU A 569 31.78 6.63 20.42
C GLU A 569 30.98 7.82 19.85
N MET A 570 31.09 8.98 20.50
CA MET A 570 30.49 10.23 20.02
C MET A 570 31.17 10.72 18.73
N PRO A 571 30.42 11.34 17.80
CA PRO A 571 31.01 11.95 16.62
C PRO A 571 31.95 13.10 16.99
N GLN A 572 33.10 13.15 16.32
CA GLN A 572 34.02 14.29 16.35
C GLN A 572 33.83 15.11 15.08
N TYR A 573 33.78 16.43 15.21
CA TYR A 573 33.45 17.32 14.10
C TYR A 573 34.06 18.71 14.26
N GLU A 574 34.16 19.41 13.13
CA GLU A 574 34.59 20.80 13.07
C GLU A 574 33.56 21.65 12.32
N VAL A 575 33.26 22.84 12.85
CA VAL A 575 32.32 23.79 12.21
C VAL A 575 32.76 24.18 10.78
N SER A 576 34.05 24.11 10.49
CA SER A 576 34.63 24.34 9.15
C SER A 576 34.11 23.38 8.08
N GLN A 577 33.62 22.19 8.46
CA GLN A 577 33.12 21.14 7.58
C GLN A 577 31.58 21.12 7.48
N LEU A 578 30.88 22.12 8.03
CA LEU A 578 29.41 22.18 8.06
C LEU A 578 28.73 21.87 6.72
N HIS A 579 29.21 22.44 5.62
CA HIS A 579 28.64 22.19 4.28
C HIS A 579 28.86 20.75 3.80
N GLU A 580 29.98 20.12 4.14
CA GLU A 580 30.26 18.72 3.81
C GLU A 580 29.35 17.79 4.61
N TYR A 581 29.21 18.04 5.91
CA TYR A 581 28.29 17.28 6.76
C TYR A 581 26.85 17.36 6.27
N LEU A 582 26.37 18.55 5.94
CA LEU A 582 25.04 18.73 5.37
C LEU A 582 24.89 17.99 4.04
N THR A 583 25.91 18.05 3.17
CA THR A 583 25.91 17.34 1.88
C THR A 583 25.81 15.82 2.07
N ASN A 584 26.49 15.27 3.08
CA ASN A 584 26.41 13.85 3.41
C ASN A 584 25.03 13.49 3.99
N VAL A 585 24.52 14.30 4.93
CA VAL A 585 23.23 14.07 5.58
C VAL A 585 22.10 14.06 4.55
N LEU A 586 22.08 15.04 3.62
CA LEU A 586 21.05 15.12 2.57
C LEU A 586 21.07 13.95 1.58
N GLN A 587 22.14 13.14 1.55
CA GLN A 587 22.26 11.97 0.67
C GLN A 587 21.94 10.64 1.35
N LEU A 588 21.88 10.59 2.69
CA LEU A 588 21.43 9.40 3.42
C LEU A 588 19.99 9.07 3.05
N GLU A 589 19.68 7.80 2.82
CA GLU A 589 18.34 7.40 2.35
C GLU A 589 17.22 7.83 3.31
N ALA A 590 17.47 7.90 4.63
CA ALA A 590 16.51 8.40 5.61
C ALA A 590 16.12 9.87 5.38
N VAL A 591 17.04 10.70 4.88
CA VAL A 591 16.85 12.15 4.66
C VAL A 591 16.54 12.47 3.20
N ALA A 592 17.31 11.89 2.27
CA ALA A 592 17.27 12.17 0.85
C ALA A 592 15.87 12.00 0.23
N CYS A 593 15.66 12.62 -0.93
CA CYS A 593 14.37 12.60 -1.62
C CYS A 593 13.81 11.19 -1.82
N LYS A 594 12.52 11.01 -1.51
CA LYS A 594 11.80 9.73 -1.67
C LYS A 594 11.00 9.65 -2.97
N ASP A 595 11.36 10.45 -3.96
CA ASP A 595 10.57 10.58 -5.18
C ASP A 595 10.49 9.24 -5.95
N TRP A 596 11.56 8.46 -5.99
CA TRP A 596 11.61 7.14 -6.59
C TRP A 596 10.60 6.16 -5.96
N LEU A 597 10.25 6.31 -4.67
CA LEU A 597 9.20 5.53 -4.01
C LEU A 597 7.82 6.02 -4.40
N THR A 598 7.61 7.34 -4.43
CA THR A 598 6.27 7.93 -4.59
C THR A 598 5.82 7.99 -6.05
N ASN A 599 6.72 8.27 -6.99
CA ASN A 599 6.39 8.53 -8.40
C ASN A 599 5.76 7.34 -9.16
N LYS A 600 5.79 6.14 -8.57
CA LYS A 600 5.24 4.89 -9.12
C LYS A 600 4.05 4.31 -8.33
N VAL A 601 3.59 5.00 -7.29
CA VAL A 601 2.47 4.54 -6.46
C VAL A 601 1.27 5.45 -6.64
N ASP A 602 0.08 4.91 -6.84
CA ASP A 602 -1.15 5.71 -6.88
C ASP A 602 -1.37 6.42 -5.53
N ARG A 603 -1.64 7.73 -5.61
CA ARG A 603 -1.88 8.62 -4.47
C ARG A 603 -3.20 9.39 -4.59
N SER A 604 -4.12 8.87 -5.41
CA SER A 604 -5.34 9.56 -5.83
C SER A 604 -6.57 8.65 -5.87
N VAL A 605 -6.39 7.34 -6.13
CA VAL A 605 -7.48 6.35 -6.19
C VAL A 605 -8.35 6.39 -4.94
N THR A 606 -9.65 6.14 -5.14
CA THR A 606 -10.79 6.42 -4.24
C THR A 606 -11.36 7.83 -4.35
N GLY A 607 -10.58 8.81 -4.82
CA GLY A 607 -10.96 10.23 -4.81
C GLY A 607 -11.13 10.82 -3.41
N LYS A 608 -10.65 10.14 -2.37
CA LYS A 608 -10.76 10.55 -0.96
C LYS A 608 -9.43 11.03 -0.36
N ILE A 609 -8.37 11.15 -1.15
CA ILE A 609 -7.06 11.57 -0.65
C ILE A 609 -7.04 13.09 -0.46
N ALA A 610 -6.86 13.54 0.77
CA ALA A 610 -6.76 14.95 1.14
C ALA A 610 -5.31 15.41 1.36
N ARG A 611 -4.44 14.48 1.76
CA ARG A 611 -3.00 14.72 1.89
C ARG A 611 -2.22 13.48 1.48
N GLN A 612 -1.24 13.69 0.62
CA GLN A 612 -0.24 12.71 0.20
C GLN A 612 1.15 13.33 0.22
N GLN A 613 2.17 12.51 0.01
CA GLN A 613 3.59 12.83 0.20
C GLN A 613 4.04 14.09 -0.58
N CYS A 614 3.69 14.20 -1.87
CA CYS A 614 4.15 15.28 -2.75
C CYS A 614 3.49 16.63 -2.44
N GLN A 615 4.27 17.70 -2.30
CA GLN A 615 3.79 19.04 -1.94
C GLN A 615 4.34 20.13 -2.87
N GLY A 616 3.64 21.27 -2.92
CA GLY A 616 4.04 22.47 -3.65
C GLY A 616 3.99 22.34 -5.18
N GLU A 617 4.38 23.40 -5.89
CA GLU A 617 4.30 23.46 -7.36
C GLU A 617 5.23 22.48 -8.08
N LEU A 618 6.31 22.05 -7.43
CA LEU A 618 7.24 21.03 -7.93
C LEU A 618 6.85 19.59 -7.54
N GLN A 619 5.82 19.41 -6.70
CA GLN A 619 5.32 18.10 -6.27
C GLN A 619 6.41 17.19 -5.66
N LEU A 620 7.18 17.71 -4.70
CA LEU A 620 8.25 16.97 -4.01
C LEU A 620 7.72 16.27 -2.76
N PRO A 621 8.18 15.03 -2.45
CA PRO A 621 7.68 14.23 -1.33
C PRO A 621 8.16 14.76 0.02
N LEU A 622 7.38 15.67 0.62
CA LEU A 622 7.73 16.45 1.81
C LEU A 622 6.69 16.36 2.94
N SER A 623 5.52 15.75 2.69
CA SER A 623 4.44 15.73 3.69
C SER A 623 4.74 14.79 4.86
N ASP A 624 4.56 15.29 6.08
CA ASP A 624 4.79 14.59 7.36
C ASP A 624 3.76 13.50 7.66
N CYS A 625 2.52 13.71 7.23
CA CYS A 625 1.43 12.75 7.37
C CYS A 625 0.64 12.55 6.08
N GLY A 626 -0.08 11.43 6.02
CA GLY A 626 -1.13 11.18 5.05
C GLY A 626 -2.52 11.42 5.64
N VAL A 627 -3.45 11.96 4.86
CA VAL A 627 -4.82 12.22 5.30
C VAL A 627 -5.82 11.79 4.23
N VAL A 628 -6.84 11.03 4.65
CA VAL A 628 -7.96 10.59 3.80
C VAL A 628 -9.28 11.10 4.35
N ALA A 629 -10.21 11.46 3.46
CA ALA A 629 -11.60 11.69 3.80
C ALA A 629 -12.34 10.36 3.99
N LEU A 630 -13.33 10.32 4.86
CA LEU A 630 -14.18 9.12 5.05
C LEU A 630 -15.29 9.02 3.99
N ASP A 631 -15.73 10.16 3.46
CA ASP A 631 -16.73 10.28 2.40
C ASP A 631 -16.33 11.34 1.36
N TYR A 632 -17.21 11.59 0.39
CA TYR A 632 -16.96 12.56 -0.68
C TYR A 632 -17.35 14.01 -0.32
N ARG A 633 -17.90 14.25 0.88
CA ARG A 633 -18.11 15.62 1.39
C ARG A 633 -16.77 16.27 1.74
N GLY A 634 -15.77 15.44 2.06
CA GLY A 634 -14.43 15.89 2.37
C GLY A 634 -14.42 16.77 3.61
N GLU A 635 -15.19 16.43 4.63
CA GLU A 635 -15.16 17.09 5.93
C GLU A 635 -14.38 16.23 6.93
N LYS A 636 -14.90 15.05 7.29
CA LYS A 636 -14.26 14.14 8.23
C LYS A 636 -13.28 13.19 7.54
N GLY A 637 -12.26 12.77 8.28
CA GLY A 637 -11.19 11.93 7.73
C GLY A 637 -10.42 11.13 8.77
N ILE A 638 -9.33 10.52 8.30
CA ILE A 638 -8.33 9.83 9.11
C ILE A 638 -6.96 10.35 8.72
N ALA A 639 -6.16 10.75 9.70
CA ALA A 639 -4.75 11.07 9.52
C ALA A 639 -3.89 9.87 9.94
N THR A 640 -2.76 9.67 9.26
CA THR A 640 -1.78 8.64 9.61
C THR A 640 -0.34 9.13 9.40
N SER A 641 0.54 8.69 10.28
CA SER A 641 1.97 9.03 10.30
C SER A 641 2.77 7.86 10.89
N LEU A 642 4.10 7.96 10.80
CA LEU A 642 5.04 6.94 11.23
C LEU A 642 6.15 7.56 12.09
N GLY A 643 6.74 6.76 12.98
CA GLY A 643 7.95 7.11 13.71
C GLY A 643 8.78 5.89 14.10
N HIS A 644 10.10 6.01 14.02
CA HIS A 644 11.08 4.98 14.38
C HIS A 644 12.46 5.60 14.65
N ALA A 645 13.13 5.20 15.73
CA ALA A 645 14.48 5.70 16.05
C ALA A 645 15.48 4.57 16.39
N PRO A 646 15.74 3.62 15.49
CA PRO A 646 16.56 2.45 15.81
C PRO A 646 18.05 2.77 16.06
N GLN A 647 18.59 3.84 15.48
CA GLN A 647 19.96 4.28 15.76
C GLN A 647 20.08 4.77 17.22
N ALA A 648 19.10 5.55 17.69
CA ALA A 648 19.03 5.95 19.10
C ALA A 648 18.80 4.73 20.00
N ALA A 649 17.94 3.79 19.57
CA ALA A 649 17.66 2.56 20.31
C ALA A 649 18.90 1.70 20.55
N LEU A 650 19.91 1.71 19.66
CA LEU A 650 21.20 1.03 19.90
C LEU A 650 21.86 1.53 21.18
N ALA A 651 21.96 2.85 21.35
CA ALA A 651 22.55 3.45 22.54
C ALA A 651 21.63 3.29 23.76
N ASP A 652 20.36 3.65 23.63
CA ASP A 652 19.37 3.56 24.70
C ASP A 652 18.01 3.04 24.16
N PRO A 653 17.60 1.80 24.50
CA PRO A 653 16.37 1.21 24.01
C PRO A 653 15.10 1.92 24.51
N ALA A 654 15.14 2.56 25.68
CA ALA A 654 14.01 3.33 26.20
C ALA A 654 13.84 4.63 25.43
N ALA A 655 14.93 5.37 25.22
CA ALA A 655 14.92 6.60 24.42
C ALA A 655 14.44 6.32 22.99
N GLY A 656 14.96 5.26 22.36
CA GLY A 656 14.51 4.85 21.02
C GLY A 656 13.00 4.62 20.93
N SER A 657 12.39 3.96 21.92
CA SER A 657 10.94 3.77 21.95
C SER A 657 10.15 5.06 22.17
N VAL A 658 10.61 5.95 23.05
CA VAL A 658 9.98 7.26 23.29
C VAL A 658 10.05 8.13 22.03
N LEU A 659 11.22 8.15 21.37
CA LEU A 659 11.41 8.88 20.11
C LEU A 659 10.53 8.33 18.99
N SER A 660 10.39 7.00 18.84
CA SER A 660 9.48 6.41 17.85
C SER A 660 8.03 6.90 18.02
N VAL A 661 7.53 7.01 19.26
CA VAL A 661 6.20 7.57 19.54
C VAL A 661 6.17 9.08 19.26
N SER A 662 7.21 9.79 19.67
CA SER A 662 7.30 11.25 19.54
C SER A 662 7.34 11.72 18.08
N GLU A 663 8.13 11.04 17.24
CA GLU A 663 8.20 11.29 15.79
C GLU A 663 6.84 11.00 15.12
N ALA A 664 6.20 9.87 15.45
CA ALA A 664 4.87 9.56 14.91
C ALA A 664 3.86 10.67 15.25
N LEU A 665 3.89 11.21 16.47
CA LEU A 665 2.97 12.27 16.89
C LEU A 665 3.34 13.65 16.32
N THR A 666 4.61 14.03 16.29
CA THR A 666 5.05 15.31 15.67
C THR A 666 4.75 15.34 14.17
N ASN A 667 4.82 14.20 13.48
CA ASN A 667 4.34 14.06 12.11
C ASN A 667 2.81 14.18 11.97
N LEU A 668 2.04 13.69 12.95
CA LEU A 668 0.57 13.70 12.92
C LEU A 668 -0.05 15.08 13.22
N VAL A 669 0.66 15.93 13.97
CA VAL A 669 0.13 17.16 14.59
C VAL A 669 -0.41 18.20 13.59
N TRP A 670 -0.08 18.06 12.30
CA TRP A 670 -0.51 18.97 11.23
C TRP A 670 -1.95 18.75 10.78
N ALA A 671 -2.54 17.60 11.11
CA ALA A 671 -3.95 17.32 10.86
C ALA A 671 -4.82 17.84 12.03
N PRO A 672 -6.01 18.42 11.76
CA PRO A 672 -6.91 18.90 12.80
C PRO A 672 -7.67 17.72 13.45
N LEU A 673 -7.10 17.13 14.48
CA LEU A 673 -7.65 15.97 15.16
C LEU A 673 -8.92 16.35 15.94
N ALA A 674 -9.93 15.48 15.91
CA ALA A 674 -11.26 15.78 16.44
C ALA A 674 -11.27 16.14 17.93
N GLU A 675 -10.45 15.46 18.73
CA GLU A 675 -10.31 15.65 20.17
C GLU A 675 -8.82 15.76 20.55
N GLY A 676 -8.02 16.37 19.69
CA GLY A 676 -6.57 16.46 19.87
C GLY A 676 -5.94 15.08 20.01
N LEU A 677 -5.08 14.91 21.03
CA LEU A 677 -4.34 13.67 21.23
C LEU A 677 -5.24 12.48 21.63
N ASP A 678 -6.43 12.72 22.20
CA ASP A 678 -7.34 11.67 22.66
C ASP A 678 -8.03 10.93 21.49
N SER A 679 -7.99 11.51 20.29
CA SER A 679 -8.42 10.86 19.04
C SER A 679 -7.40 9.90 18.45
N VAL A 680 -6.20 9.81 19.02
CA VAL A 680 -5.09 9.04 18.45
C VAL A 680 -5.02 7.63 19.04
N SER A 681 -4.83 6.66 18.16
CA SER A 681 -4.50 5.28 18.47
C SER A 681 -3.22 4.88 17.75
N LEU A 682 -2.40 4.04 18.40
CA LEU A 682 -1.12 3.60 17.87
C LEU A 682 -1.11 2.12 17.49
N SER A 683 -0.30 1.78 16.49
CA SER A 683 0.15 0.42 16.23
C SER A 683 1.66 0.34 16.52
N ALA A 684 2.07 -0.57 17.41
CA ALA A 684 3.48 -0.79 17.71
C ALA A 684 3.97 -2.10 17.08
N ASN A 685 4.93 -2.00 16.16
CA ASN A 685 5.50 -3.15 15.44
C ASN A 685 6.96 -3.36 15.86
N TRP A 686 7.25 -4.50 16.49
CA TRP A 686 8.51 -4.78 17.17
C TRP A 686 9.39 -5.74 16.36
N MET A 687 10.47 -5.23 15.78
CA MET A 687 11.48 -6.00 15.06
C MET A 687 12.71 -6.10 15.95
N TRP A 688 12.94 -7.26 16.55
CA TRP A 688 13.99 -7.42 17.57
C TRP A 688 14.85 -8.67 17.33
N PRO A 689 16.17 -8.62 17.53
CA PRO A 689 17.04 -9.79 17.39
C PRO A 689 17.11 -10.60 18.70
N CYS A 690 15.98 -11.08 19.21
CA CYS A 690 15.93 -11.83 20.48
C CYS A 690 16.94 -12.99 20.50
N ARG A 691 17.53 -13.26 21.67
CA ARG A 691 18.56 -14.31 21.89
C ARG A 691 19.81 -14.23 21.00
N SER A 692 19.97 -13.15 20.24
CA SER A 692 21.09 -13.02 19.30
C SER A 692 22.38 -12.60 19.97
N GLN A 693 22.30 -11.93 21.12
CA GLN A 693 23.43 -11.57 21.97
C GLN A 693 22.97 -11.36 23.42
N GLU A 694 23.93 -11.34 24.33
CA GLU A 694 23.66 -11.13 25.76
C GLU A 694 23.10 -9.72 26.02
N GLY A 695 22.06 -9.63 26.84
CA GLY A 695 21.35 -8.41 27.18
C GLY A 695 20.35 -7.89 26.14
N GLU A 696 20.15 -8.59 25.02
CA GLU A 696 19.22 -8.14 23.99
C GLU A 696 17.75 -8.30 24.38
N ASP A 697 17.42 -9.37 25.12
CA ASP A 697 16.04 -9.61 25.57
C ASP A 697 15.69 -8.64 26.71
N ALA A 698 16.67 -8.27 27.53
CA ALA A 698 16.53 -7.21 28.54
C ALA A 698 16.30 -5.82 27.91
N ARG A 699 16.95 -5.54 26.77
CA ARG A 699 16.75 -4.31 26.00
C ARG A 699 15.33 -4.24 25.40
N LEU A 700 14.81 -5.34 24.85
CA LEU A 700 13.41 -5.41 24.38
C LEU A 700 12.42 -5.10 25.52
N TYR A 701 12.60 -5.72 26.69
CA TYR A 701 11.73 -5.48 27.84
C TYR A 701 11.74 -3.99 28.24
N THR A 702 12.92 -3.39 28.29
CA THR A 702 13.11 -1.96 28.60
C THR A 702 12.42 -1.07 27.57
N ALA A 703 12.55 -1.37 26.28
CA ALA A 703 11.91 -0.64 25.19
C ALA A 703 10.36 -0.69 25.28
N VAL A 704 9.78 -1.89 25.43
CA VAL A 704 8.33 -2.07 25.55
C VAL A 704 7.78 -1.36 26.78
N LYS A 705 8.49 -1.46 27.92
CA LYS A 705 8.10 -0.77 29.15
C LYS A 705 8.12 0.75 28.95
N ALA A 706 9.18 1.31 28.36
CA ALA A 706 9.29 2.74 28.11
C ALA A 706 8.18 3.26 27.19
N LEU A 707 7.87 2.53 26.10
CA LEU A 707 6.75 2.87 25.22
C LEU A 707 5.42 2.86 25.98
N SER A 708 5.16 1.80 26.75
CA SER A 708 3.93 1.66 27.54
C SER A 708 3.77 2.81 28.54
N ASP A 709 4.80 3.08 29.35
CA ASP A 709 4.77 4.12 30.38
C ASP A 709 4.61 5.52 29.75
N PHE A 710 5.27 5.79 28.62
CA PHE A 710 5.13 7.06 27.90
C PHE A 710 3.73 7.22 27.30
N CYS A 711 3.18 6.18 26.65
CA CYS A 711 1.82 6.22 26.11
C CYS A 711 0.76 6.40 27.22
N CYS A 712 0.92 5.72 28.35
CA CYS A 712 0.07 5.90 29.53
C CYS A 712 0.12 7.34 30.03
N SER A 713 1.31 7.94 30.11
CA SER A 713 1.50 9.33 30.54
C SER A 713 0.92 10.34 29.56
N LEU A 714 1.01 10.07 28.25
CA LEU A 714 0.37 10.84 27.19
C LEU A 714 -1.13 10.65 27.10
N GLN A 715 -1.70 9.67 27.81
CA GLN A 715 -3.11 9.28 27.77
C GLN A 715 -3.57 8.74 26.40
N ILE A 716 -2.69 8.00 25.72
CA ILE A 716 -2.97 7.36 24.41
C ILE A 716 -2.89 5.84 24.50
N ASN A 717 -3.61 5.17 23.59
CA ASN A 717 -3.69 3.71 23.54
C ASN A 717 -2.87 3.10 22.39
N VAL A 718 -2.44 1.85 22.61
CA VAL A 718 -1.79 0.99 21.61
C VAL A 718 -2.65 -0.26 21.42
N PRO A 719 -3.79 -0.17 20.70
CA PRO A 719 -4.79 -1.23 20.62
C PRO A 719 -4.43 -2.38 19.65
N THR A 720 -3.37 -2.20 18.87
CA THR A 720 -2.91 -3.16 17.86
C THR A 720 -1.38 -3.11 17.69
N GLY A 721 -0.81 -4.12 17.07
CA GLY A 721 0.64 -4.25 16.88
C GLY A 721 1.02 -5.65 16.41
N LYS A 722 2.30 -5.84 16.10
CA LYS A 722 2.86 -7.12 15.69
C LYS A 722 4.33 -7.20 16.14
N ASP A 723 4.90 -8.40 16.08
CA ASP A 723 6.30 -8.62 16.41
C ASP A 723 7.00 -9.55 15.40
N SER A 724 8.30 -9.35 15.25
CA SER A 724 9.23 -10.14 14.44
C SER A 724 10.55 -10.27 15.19
N LEU A 725 10.76 -11.41 15.85
CA LEU A 725 11.74 -11.54 16.94
C LEU A 725 13.01 -12.32 16.59
N SER A 726 13.27 -12.50 15.30
CA SER A 726 14.41 -13.25 14.76
C SER A 726 15.24 -12.40 13.80
N MET A 727 15.46 -11.12 14.13
CA MET A 727 16.08 -10.12 13.25
C MET A 727 17.61 -10.22 13.14
N THR A 728 18.10 -11.43 12.84
CA THR A 728 19.52 -11.75 12.71
C THR A 728 19.77 -12.56 11.43
N GLN A 729 20.84 -12.20 10.71
CA GLN A 729 21.32 -12.92 9.54
C GLN A 729 22.59 -13.68 9.87
N LYS A 730 22.61 -15.00 9.62
CA LYS A 730 23.81 -15.84 9.73
C LYS A 730 24.38 -16.14 8.35
N TYR A 731 25.71 -16.16 8.24
CA TYR A 731 26.42 -16.48 7.01
C TYR A 731 27.12 -17.86 7.10
N PRO A 732 27.41 -18.53 5.95
CA PRO A 732 28.01 -19.86 5.93
C PRO A 732 29.40 -19.94 6.57
N ASP A 733 30.10 -18.82 6.71
CA ASP A 733 31.41 -18.73 7.37
C ASP A 733 31.30 -18.63 8.91
N GLY A 734 30.07 -18.61 9.45
CA GLY A 734 29.78 -18.49 10.88
C GLY A 734 29.68 -17.04 11.37
N SER A 735 29.91 -16.05 10.52
CA SER A 735 29.64 -14.65 10.87
C SER A 735 28.14 -14.38 10.99
N LYS A 736 27.78 -13.38 11.78
CA LYS A 736 26.39 -12.93 11.96
C LYS A 736 26.29 -11.41 11.90
N VAL A 737 25.18 -10.93 11.38
CA VAL A 737 24.79 -9.51 11.37
C VAL A 737 23.49 -9.38 12.16
N ILE A 738 23.49 -8.46 13.12
CA ILE A 738 22.38 -8.24 14.06
C ILE A 738 21.66 -6.96 13.64
N SER A 739 20.34 -7.02 13.45
CA SER A 739 19.58 -5.78 13.19
C SER A 739 19.48 -4.96 14.48
N PRO A 740 19.57 -3.63 14.44
CA PRO A 740 19.17 -2.80 15.58
C PRO A 740 17.77 -3.15 16.08
N GLY A 741 17.58 -3.23 17.40
CA GLY A 741 16.25 -3.39 18.00
C GLY A 741 15.37 -2.21 17.58
N THR A 742 14.26 -2.50 16.91
CA THR A 742 13.46 -1.49 16.22
C THR A 742 11.99 -1.61 16.62
N VAL A 743 11.39 -0.50 17.05
CA VAL A 743 9.93 -0.35 17.08
C VAL A 743 9.51 0.71 16.06
N ILE A 744 8.60 0.31 15.16
CA ILE A 744 7.92 1.22 14.25
C ILE A 744 6.54 1.51 14.84
N VAL A 745 6.27 2.78 15.09
CA VAL A 745 4.98 3.26 15.58
C VAL A 745 4.21 3.86 14.41
N SER A 746 3.05 3.30 14.10
CA SER A 746 2.08 3.92 13.20
C SER A 746 1.02 4.62 14.04
N ALA A 747 0.73 5.89 13.77
CA ALA A 747 -0.37 6.61 14.40
C ALA A 747 -1.56 6.72 13.46
N GLY A 748 -2.76 6.67 14.02
CA GLY A 748 -4.03 6.91 13.32
C GLY A 748 -4.96 7.75 14.18
N GLY A 749 -5.63 8.76 13.60
CA GLY A 749 -6.57 9.59 14.34
C GLY A 749 -7.68 10.20 13.50
N GLU A 750 -8.85 10.39 14.11
CA GLU A 750 -10.01 11.05 13.47
C GLU A 750 -9.69 12.52 13.17
N VAL A 751 -9.90 12.93 11.91
CA VAL A 751 -9.73 14.30 11.45
C VAL A 751 -11.08 15.00 11.38
N SER A 752 -11.18 16.16 12.02
CA SER A 752 -12.39 16.96 12.10
C SER A 752 -12.71 17.75 10.82
N ASP A 753 -11.68 18.16 10.08
CA ASP A 753 -11.80 18.90 8.82
C ASP A 753 -10.55 18.70 7.95
N VAL A 754 -10.62 17.82 6.95
CA VAL A 754 -9.48 17.52 6.08
C VAL A 754 -8.96 18.71 5.27
N LYS A 755 -9.72 19.82 5.20
CA LYS A 755 -9.34 21.03 4.45
C LYS A 755 -8.37 21.93 5.22
N LYS A 756 -8.20 21.73 6.53
CA LYS A 756 -7.31 22.55 7.37
C LYS A 756 -5.94 21.91 7.64
N VAL A 757 -5.62 20.80 6.97
CA VAL A 757 -4.32 20.15 7.11
C VAL A 757 -3.21 21.12 6.70
N VAL A 758 -2.23 21.35 7.57
CA VAL A 758 -1.13 22.28 7.32
C VAL A 758 -0.13 21.68 6.31
N SER A 759 0.49 22.51 5.47
CA SER A 759 1.53 22.09 4.53
C SER A 759 2.93 22.43 5.05
N PRO A 760 3.97 21.65 4.73
CA PRO A 760 5.35 21.99 5.04
C PRO A 760 5.91 23.11 4.14
N VAL A 761 5.24 23.43 3.04
CA VAL A 761 5.77 24.36 2.04
C VAL A 761 5.70 25.80 2.52
N LEU A 762 6.85 26.47 2.59
CA LEU A 762 6.98 27.87 2.98
C LEU A 762 6.12 28.78 2.10
N VAL A 763 5.38 29.68 2.75
CA VAL A 763 4.70 30.77 2.06
C VAL A 763 5.68 31.94 1.91
N ASN A 764 6.03 32.30 0.67
CA ASN A 764 6.93 33.42 0.37
C ASN A 764 6.27 34.78 0.64
N ASN A 765 6.27 35.20 1.91
CA ASN A 765 5.68 36.45 2.36
C ASN A 765 6.46 37.03 3.55
N GLU A 766 7.11 38.17 3.35
CA GLU A 766 7.91 38.84 4.39
C GLU A 766 7.12 39.26 5.65
N LYS A 767 5.78 39.35 5.56
CA LYS A 767 4.89 39.68 6.69
C LYS A 767 4.50 38.44 7.49
N THR A 768 5.45 37.54 7.65
CA THR A 768 5.30 36.29 8.41
C THR A 768 6.57 36.05 9.22
N THR A 769 6.44 35.29 10.31
CA THR A 769 7.53 34.96 11.21
C THR A 769 7.63 33.44 11.35
N ILE A 770 8.86 32.92 11.40
CA ILE A 770 9.19 31.51 11.59
C ILE A 770 9.57 31.27 13.05
N TYR A 771 8.99 30.25 13.67
CA TYR A 771 9.23 29.83 15.06
C TYR A 771 9.62 28.36 15.14
N HIS A 772 10.57 28.04 16.02
CA HIS A 772 10.82 26.70 16.52
C HIS A 772 9.99 26.46 17.77
N ILE A 773 9.37 25.29 17.91
CA ILE A 773 8.67 24.83 19.12
C ILE A 773 9.33 23.53 19.58
N ASP A 774 9.77 23.49 20.83
CA ASP A 774 10.37 22.31 21.44
C ASP A 774 9.29 21.33 21.92
N PHE A 775 9.44 20.05 21.62
CA PHE A 775 8.61 18.96 22.14
C PHE A 775 9.39 18.05 23.11
N SER A 776 10.71 18.17 23.18
CA SER A 776 11.58 17.24 23.91
C SER A 776 11.75 17.59 25.38
N PHE A 777 11.77 18.89 25.71
CA PHE A 777 12.21 19.40 27.01
C PHE A 777 13.61 18.87 27.41
N ASP A 778 14.45 18.56 26.42
CA ASP A 778 15.79 18.01 26.57
C ASP A 778 16.84 18.97 26.00
N ASN A 779 18.10 18.78 26.38
CA ASN A 779 19.22 19.44 25.72
C ASN A 779 19.47 18.80 24.33
N LEU A 780 20.05 19.58 23.41
CA LEU A 780 20.34 19.13 22.06
C LEU A 780 21.47 18.09 22.06
N LYS A 781 21.20 16.95 21.40
CA LYS A 781 22.06 15.77 21.41
C LYS A 781 22.22 15.20 19.99
N LEU A 782 23.40 14.69 19.68
CA LEU A 782 23.76 14.19 18.35
C LEU A 782 23.80 12.66 18.27
N GLY A 783 23.74 11.94 19.40
CA GLY A 783 23.70 10.49 19.40
C GLY A 783 22.45 9.98 18.68
N GLY A 784 22.60 8.91 17.91
CA GLY A 784 21.52 8.31 17.13
C GLY A 784 21.07 9.11 15.91
N SER A 785 21.68 10.26 15.61
CA SER A 785 21.29 11.12 14.48
C SER A 785 21.78 10.62 13.12
N ALA A 786 21.12 11.04 12.05
CA ALA A 786 21.62 10.91 10.68
C ALA A 786 23.01 11.56 10.54
N PHE A 787 23.26 12.68 11.22
CA PHE A 787 24.59 13.30 11.26
C PHE A 787 25.66 12.35 11.83
N ALA A 788 25.42 11.74 13.00
CA ALA A 788 26.34 10.77 13.59
C ALA A 788 26.55 9.57 12.65
N GLN A 789 25.48 9.11 12.00
CA GLN A 789 25.54 8.03 11.01
C GLN A 789 26.46 8.37 9.83
N THR A 790 26.43 9.60 9.29
CA THR A 790 27.34 10.00 8.19
C THR A 790 28.82 9.96 8.58
N LEU A 791 29.12 10.03 9.88
CA LEU A 791 30.46 9.94 10.44
C LEU A 791 30.83 8.52 10.88
N GLY A 792 29.97 7.53 10.61
CA GLY A 792 30.15 6.14 11.01
C GLY A 792 30.07 5.96 12.53
N LYS A 793 29.24 6.76 13.22
CA LYS A 793 29.07 6.76 14.67
C LYS A 793 27.60 6.58 15.06
N VAL A 794 27.40 6.10 16.29
CA VAL A 794 26.08 6.08 16.96
C VAL A 794 26.06 7.16 18.04
N GLY A 795 27.01 7.11 18.99
CA GLY A 795 27.11 8.06 20.11
C GLY A 795 26.16 7.75 21.27
N ASP A 796 26.68 7.87 22.50
CA ASP A 796 25.94 7.56 23.74
C ASP A 796 24.91 8.62 24.15
N GLU A 797 25.12 9.89 23.77
CA GLU A 797 24.19 10.97 24.14
C GLU A 797 23.05 11.05 23.11
N VAL A 798 22.00 10.26 23.29
CA VAL A 798 20.77 10.28 22.46
C VAL A 798 19.69 11.18 23.08
N PRO A 799 18.87 11.88 22.27
CA PRO A 799 17.73 12.64 22.77
C PRO A 799 16.59 11.75 23.26
N SER A 800 15.71 12.31 24.07
CA SER A 800 14.43 11.70 24.46
C SER A 800 13.44 12.81 24.84
N VAL A 801 12.19 12.43 25.14
CA VAL A 801 11.23 13.34 25.78
C VAL A 801 11.39 13.23 27.30
N GLN A 802 11.82 14.31 27.94
CA GLN A 802 12.08 14.34 29.39
C GLN A 802 10.81 14.57 30.21
N ASP A 803 9.77 15.15 29.59
CA ASP A 803 8.50 15.47 30.23
C ASP A 803 7.33 15.17 29.29
N ALA A 804 6.56 14.13 29.63
CA ALA A 804 5.40 13.69 28.84
C ALA A 804 4.20 14.64 28.95
N GLU A 805 4.02 15.32 30.09
CA GLU A 805 2.95 16.31 30.25
C GLU A 805 3.25 17.51 29.35
N TYR A 806 4.49 18.00 29.37
CA TYR A 806 4.95 19.06 28.47
C TYR A 806 4.75 18.68 26.98
N PHE A 807 5.10 17.46 26.59
CA PHE A 807 4.88 16.98 25.21
C PHE A 807 3.40 17.05 24.83
N ARG A 808 2.52 16.56 25.71
CA ARG A 808 1.07 16.60 25.48
C ARG A 808 0.56 18.03 25.39
N ASP A 809 1.01 18.93 26.25
CA ASP A 809 0.63 20.35 26.23
C ASP A 809 1.10 21.05 24.94
N ALA A 810 2.33 20.76 24.49
CA ALA A 810 2.85 21.23 23.21
C ALA A 810 2.01 20.74 22.03
N PHE A 811 1.65 19.46 22.02
CA PHE A 811 0.79 18.87 21.00
C PHE A 811 -0.58 19.55 20.96
N LEU A 812 -1.22 19.71 22.12
CA LEU A 812 -2.56 20.33 22.22
C LEU A 812 -2.53 21.82 21.85
N ALA A 813 -1.48 22.55 22.22
CA ALA A 813 -1.31 23.94 21.81
C ALA A 813 -1.20 24.05 20.28
N VAL A 814 -0.40 23.20 19.63
CA VAL A 814 -0.29 23.18 18.18
C VAL A 814 -1.62 22.79 17.52
N GLN A 815 -2.34 21.82 18.07
CA GLN A 815 -3.68 21.47 17.60
C GLN A 815 -4.66 22.66 17.70
N GLU A 816 -4.58 23.48 18.75
CA GLU A 816 -5.36 24.71 18.85
C GLU A 816 -5.00 25.71 17.75
N LEU A 817 -3.70 25.87 17.44
CA LEU A 817 -3.22 26.72 16.35
C LEU A 817 -3.71 26.26 14.97
N VAL A 818 -3.66 24.94 14.71
CA VAL A 818 -4.17 24.31 13.47
C VAL A 818 -5.68 24.55 13.35
N ASN A 819 -6.45 24.26 14.41
CA ASN A 819 -7.91 24.40 14.41
C ASN A 819 -8.38 25.84 14.17
N LYS A 820 -7.63 26.82 14.69
CA LYS A 820 -7.85 28.25 14.48
C LYS A 820 -7.30 28.78 13.14
N GLY A 821 -6.59 27.97 12.36
CA GLY A 821 -5.99 28.37 11.08
C GLY A 821 -4.90 29.42 11.22
N LEU A 822 -4.10 29.37 12.30
CA LEU A 822 -3.06 30.36 12.59
C LEU A 822 -1.69 30.01 12.01
N ILE A 823 -1.50 28.74 11.61
CA ILE A 823 -0.28 28.24 10.98
C ILE A 823 -0.45 28.29 9.46
N LEU A 824 0.50 28.93 8.77
CA LEU A 824 0.55 29.01 7.31
C LEU A 824 1.28 27.81 6.71
N ALA A 825 2.39 27.43 7.33
CA ALA A 825 3.19 26.27 6.99
C ALA A 825 3.85 25.72 8.25
N GLY A 826 4.17 24.43 8.27
CA GLY A 826 4.94 23.84 9.37
C GLY A 826 5.43 22.43 9.05
N HIS A 827 6.55 22.08 9.66
CA HIS A 827 7.28 20.84 9.42
C HIS A 827 7.99 20.39 10.69
N ASP A 828 8.12 19.09 10.93
CA ASP A 828 8.76 18.51 12.10
C ASP A 828 10.30 18.51 12.00
N ILE A 829 10.96 18.30 13.14
CA ILE A 829 12.41 18.09 13.23
C ILE A 829 12.64 16.61 13.49
N SER A 830 13.08 15.91 12.46
CA SER A 830 13.39 14.48 12.48
C SER A 830 14.78 14.24 11.86
N ALA A 831 14.90 13.29 10.92
CA ALA A 831 16.18 12.88 10.36
C ALA A 831 16.90 14.07 9.67
N GLY A 832 18.12 14.36 10.09
CA GLY A 832 18.94 15.47 9.60
C GLY A 832 18.75 16.79 10.34
N GLY A 833 17.80 16.88 11.28
CA GLY A 833 17.65 18.00 12.20
C GLY A 833 17.11 19.29 11.59
N LEU A 834 17.20 20.38 12.36
CA LEU A 834 16.63 21.69 12.05
C LEU A 834 17.02 22.23 10.66
N ILE A 835 18.27 22.03 10.21
CA ILE A 835 18.71 22.57 8.92
C ILE A 835 18.00 21.89 7.75
N THR A 836 17.76 20.58 7.84
CA THR A 836 17.01 19.81 6.85
C THR A 836 15.56 20.28 6.81
N THR A 837 14.91 20.40 7.97
CA THR A 837 13.54 20.93 8.08
C THR A 837 13.39 22.28 7.36
N LEU A 838 14.29 23.23 7.61
CA LEU A 838 14.26 24.56 6.98
C LEU A 838 14.47 24.51 5.46
N LEU A 839 15.34 23.62 4.98
CA LEU A 839 15.59 23.41 3.56
C LEU A 839 14.39 22.77 2.87
N GLU A 840 13.82 21.72 3.46
CA GLU A 840 12.66 20.99 2.94
C GLU A 840 11.42 21.88 2.82
N MET A 841 11.20 22.78 3.79
CA MET A 841 10.17 23.82 3.68
C MET A 841 10.33 24.71 2.43
N CYS A 842 11.54 24.84 1.86
CA CYS A 842 11.83 25.66 0.69
C CYS A 842 11.96 24.89 -0.64
N PHE A 843 12.08 23.56 -0.61
CA PHE A 843 12.47 22.77 -1.80
C PHE A 843 11.42 22.76 -2.90
N ALA A 844 10.14 22.73 -2.53
CA ALA A 844 9.04 22.65 -3.50
C ALA A 844 8.69 24.00 -4.17
N ASN A 845 9.26 25.11 -3.71
CA ASN A 845 9.13 26.43 -4.33
C ASN A 845 10.25 26.65 -5.36
N VAL A 846 9.94 27.36 -6.44
CA VAL A 846 10.95 27.83 -7.42
C VAL A 846 11.58 29.17 -7.06
N GLU A 847 10.99 29.91 -6.11
CA GLU A 847 11.45 31.23 -5.66
C GLU A 847 11.50 31.32 -4.12
N GLY A 848 12.17 32.36 -3.61
CA GLY A 848 12.24 32.70 -2.19
C GLY A 848 13.23 31.86 -1.37
N GLY A 849 13.47 32.32 -0.13
CA GLY A 849 14.38 31.73 0.84
C GLY A 849 14.09 32.19 2.27
N MET A 850 15.08 32.12 3.16
CA MET A 850 14.91 32.42 4.58
C MET A 850 16.10 33.17 5.19
N GLU A 851 15.81 34.07 6.12
CA GLU A 851 16.77 34.63 7.07
C GLU A 851 16.49 34.07 8.46
N ILE A 852 17.46 33.35 9.02
CA ILE A 852 17.38 32.61 10.28
C ILE A 852 18.46 33.12 11.25
N ASN A 853 18.06 33.40 12.49
CA ASN A 853 18.94 33.75 13.60
C ASN A 853 18.77 32.75 14.75
N LEU A 854 19.87 32.15 15.17
CA LEU A 854 19.92 31.08 16.17
C LEU A 854 20.39 31.57 17.56
N ASP A 855 20.55 32.87 17.77
CA ASP A 855 21.08 33.44 19.03
C ASP A 855 20.17 33.19 20.21
N LYS A 856 18.87 33.04 19.95
CA LYS A 856 17.86 32.76 20.97
C LYS A 856 17.78 31.30 21.39
N ILE A 857 18.42 30.39 20.67
CA ILE A 857 18.55 28.98 21.07
C ILE A 857 19.67 28.90 22.12
N LYS A 858 19.36 28.30 23.27
CA LYS A 858 20.26 28.19 24.44
C LYS A 858 21.30 27.06 24.28
N GLU A 859 21.95 27.02 23.13
CA GLU A 859 23.08 26.15 22.80
C GLU A 859 24.12 27.03 22.07
N GLN A 860 25.41 26.78 22.30
CA GLN A 860 26.50 27.50 21.63
C GLN A 860 27.05 26.72 20.44
N ASP A 861 26.98 25.39 20.49
CA ASP A 861 27.45 24.52 19.42
C ASP A 861 26.48 24.57 18.22
N LEU A 862 26.96 25.19 17.13
CA LEU A 862 26.19 25.32 15.90
C LEU A 862 25.83 23.95 15.28
N ILE A 863 26.73 22.96 15.36
CA ILE A 863 26.46 21.63 14.78
C ILE A 863 25.34 20.95 15.54
N LYS A 864 25.35 21.03 16.89
CA LYS A 864 24.23 20.55 17.71
C LYS A 864 22.92 21.24 17.38
N ILE A 865 22.92 22.57 17.22
CA ILE A 865 21.70 23.32 16.88
C ILE A 865 21.10 22.87 15.54
N LEU A 866 21.94 22.59 14.55
CA LEU A 866 21.47 22.30 13.19
C LEU A 866 21.10 20.83 12.99
N PHE A 867 21.80 19.89 13.65
CA PHE A 867 21.70 18.46 13.35
C PHE A 867 21.15 17.59 14.48
N ALA A 868 20.87 18.14 15.67
CA ALA A 868 20.19 17.38 16.70
C ALA A 868 18.77 17.02 16.25
N GLU A 869 18.39 15.77 16.52
CA GLU A 869 17.09 15.19 16.15
C GLU A 869 16.18 15.07 17.38
N ASN A 870 16.26 16.07 18.26
CA ASN A 870 15.34 16.22 19.37
C ASN A 870 13.91 16.47 18.83
N PRO A 871 12.87 15.83 19.39
CA PRO A 871 11.49 16.12 19.01
C PRO A 871 11.18 17.61 19.08
N GLY A 872 10.75 18.18 17.96
CA GLY A 872 10.43 19.59 17.80
C GLY A 872 9.77 19.86 16.46
N ILE A 873 9.24 21.07 16.27
CA ILE A 873 8.63 21.50 15.01
C ILE A 873 9.01 22.93 14.66
N VAL A 874 8.92 23.27 13.38
CA VAL A 874 9.03 24.64 12.85
C VAL A 874 7.68 25.07 12.30
N ILE A 875 7.21 26.26 12.67
CA ILE A 875 5.96 26.84 12.18
C ILE A 875 6.18 28.23 11.56
N GLN A 876 5.41 28.52 10.52
CA GLN A 876 5.30 29.84 9.91
C GLN A 876 3.94 30.46 10.25
N VAL A 877 3.97 31.70 10.74
CA VAL A 877 2.78 32.41 11.24
C VAL A 877 2.70 33.80 10.61
N SER A 878 1.49 34.26 10.26
CA SER A 878 1.30 35.65 9.83
C SER A 878 1.61 36.63 10.95
N ASP A 879 2.30 37.73 10.65
CA ASP A 879 2.60 38.77 11.64
C ASP A 879 1.36 39.40 12.26
N LYS A 880 0.20 39.31 11.59
CA LYS A 880 -1.10 39.73 12.12
C LYS A 880 -1.56 38.87 13.31
N HIS A 881 -1.12 37.62 13.38
CA HIS A 881 -1.56 36.63 14.36
C HIS A 881 -0.48 36.25 15.38
N LYS A 882 0.74 36.77 15.24
CA LYS A 882 1.88 36.41 16.10
C LYS A 882 1.60 36.51 17.61
N GLU A 883 0.90 37.54 18.07
CA GLU A 883 0.63 37.71 19.51
C GLU A 883 -0.40 36.70 20.01
N ALA A 884 -1.37 36.33 19.17
CA ALA A 884 -2.32 35.26 19.51
C ALA A 884 -1.62 33.90 19.60
N VAL A 885 -0.69 33.61 18.67
CA VAL A 885 0.10 32.37 18.71
C VAL A 885 0.97 32.30 19.94
N LYS A 886 1.71 33.38 20.26
CA LYS A 886 2.52 33.44 21.48
C LYS A 886 1.68 33.22 22.72
N GLN A 887 0.52 33.88 22.83
CA GLN A 887 -0.36 33.73 23.98
C GLN A 887 -0.78 32.27 24.17
N ILE A 888 -1.17 31.56 23.10
CA ILE A 888 -1.54 30.14 23.16
C ILE A 888 -0.36 29.28 23.66
N LEU A 889 0.84 29.51 23.13
CA LEU A 889 2.04 28.76 23.54
C LEU A 889 2.45 29.07 24.99
N GLU A 890 2.36 30.35 25.40
CA GLU A 890 2.69 30.79 26.76
C GLU A 890 1.69 30.29 27.79
N ASP A 891 0.38 30.30 27.46
CA ASP A 891 -0.68 29.77 28.33
C ASP A 891 -0.55 28.26 28.53
N ALA A 892 -0.06 27.54 27.51
CA ALA A 892 0.26 26.12 27.59
C ALA A 892 1.65 25.83 28.19
N GLY A 893 2.45 26.85 28.54
CA GLY A 893 3.80 26.65 29.09
C GLY A 893 4.82 26.09 28.10
N VAL A 894 4.56 26.20 26.80
CA VAL A 894 5.34 25.59 25.72
C VAL A 894 6.52 26.48 25.33
N GLY A 895 7.71 25.88 25.25
CA GLY A 895 8.94 26.54 24.82
C GLY A 895 8.96 26.81 23.32
N TYR A 896 9.14 28.09 22.94
CA TYR A 896 9.26 28.48 21.54
C TYR A 896 10.33 29.55 21.32
N VAL A 897 10.92 29.55 20.13
CA VAL A 897 11.99 30.47 19.72
C VAL A 897 11.68 31.07 18.37
N LYS A 898 11.70 32.40 18.26
CA LYS A 898 11.68 33.07 16.94
C LYS A 898 12.98 32.77 16.21
N LEU A 899 12.89 32.09 15.08
CA LEU A 899 14.02 31.81 14.19
C LEU A 899 14.23 32.93 13.19
N GLY A 900 13.18 33.39 12.51
CA GLY A 900 13.42 34.16 11.28
C GLY A 900 12.19 34.59 10.51
N LYS A 901 12.38 34.85 9.22
CA LYS A 901 11.36 35.23 8.25
C LYS A 901 11.73 34.75 6.83
N PRO A 902 10.76 34.64 5.90
CA PRO A 902 11.05 34.45 4.48
C PRO A 902 11.75 35.67 3.86
N THR A 903 12.50 35.43 2.78
CA THR A 903 13.14 36.46 1.94
C THR A 903 12.94 36.17 0.45
N ASP A 904 13.16 37.18 -0.39
CA ASP A 904 13.08 37.03 -1.86
C ASP A 904 14.31 36.32 -2.46
N GLU A 905 15.43 36.29 -1.73
CA GLU A 905 16.68 35.68 -2.21
C GLU A 905 16.64 34.15 -2.13
N ARG A 906 17.20 33.46 -3.13
CA ARG A 906 17.12 32.00 -3.28
C ARG A 906 18.16 31.23 -2.43
N HIS A 907 18.24 31.55 -1.15
CA HIS A 907 19.12 30.87 -0.19
C HIS A 907 18.60 30.99 1.25
N ILE A 908 19.14 30.15 2.15
CA ILE A 908 18.93 30.28 3.59
C ILE A 908 20.17 30.93 4.20
N LEU A 909 20.01 32.07 4.87
CA LEU A 909 21.03 32.71 5.70
C LEU A 909 20.83 32.30 7.15
N VAL A 910 21.78 31.58 7.73
CA VAL A 910 21.76 31.19 9.14
C VAL A 910 22.82 31.97 9.90
N SER A 911 22.41 32.74 10.91
CA SER A 911 23.33 33.53 11.74
C SER A 911 23.38 33.01 13.17
N LYS A 912 24.59 32.97 13.74
CA LYS A 912 24.87 32.68 15.15
C LYS A 912 26.06 33.54 15.60
N GLY A 913 25.82 34.40 16.60
CA GLY A 913 26.77 35.44 16.98
C GLY A 913 27.05 36.38 15.81
N ASP A 914 28.33 36.64 15.53
CA ASP A 914 28.77 37.52 14.45
C ASP A 914 29.00 36.77 13.11
N VAL A 915 28.67 35.48 13.03
CA VAL A 915 28.91 34.64 11.86
C VAL A 915 27.60 34.31 11.16
N THR A 916 27.61 34.43 9.83
CA THR A 916 26.49 34.05 8.96
C THR A 916 26.95 32.98 7.95
N TYR A 917 26.18 31.91 7.85
CA TYR A 917 26.34 30.81 6.90
C TYR A 917 25.26 30.90 5.83
N GLN A 918 25.63 30.64 4.58
CA GLN A 918 24.73 30.67 3.44
C GLN A 918 24.56 29.27 2.85
N PHE A 919 23.31 28.86 2.64
CA PHE A 919 22.96 27.60 2.01
C PHE A 919 22.12 27.85 0.76
N GLY A 920 22.65 27.51 -0.42
CA GLY A 920 21.95 27.66 -1.70
C GLY A 920 20.87 26.60 -1.84
N ILE A 921 19.59 27.00 -1.87
CA ILE A 921 18.47 26.05 -1.77
C ILE A 921 18.44 25.11 -2.99
N ASP A 922 18.60 25.64 -4.21
CA ASP A 922 18.52 24.82 -5.42
C ASP A 922 19.65 23.79 -5.52
N TYR A 923 20.86 24.16 -5.08
CA TYR A 923 22.00 23.23 -5.00
C TYR A 923 21.74 22.14 -3.97
N MET A 924 21.32 22.51 -2.75
CA MET A 924 21.03 21.54 -1.69
C MET A 924 19.85 20.63 -2.04
N ARG A 925 18.84 21.15 -2.76
CA ARG A 925 17.75 20.34 -3.30
C ARG A 925 18.24 19.30 -4.31
N ASP A 926 19.17 19.67 -5.18
CA ASP A 926 19.74 18.73 -6.15
C ASP A 926 20.61 17.66 -5.48
N VAL A 927 21.35 18.02 -4.41
CA VAL A 927 22.07 17.06 -3.56
C VAL A 927 21.07 16.11 -2.88
N TRP A 928 20.01 16.65 -2.27
CA TRP A 928 18.95 15.86 -1.64
C TRP A 928 18.22 14.92 -2.62
N TYR A 929 18.03 15.34 -3.87
CA TYR A 929 17.38 14.53 -4.89
C TYR A 929 18.28 13.43 -5.48
N SER A 930 19.61 13.57 -5.41
CA SER A 930 20.55 12.71 -6.14
C SER A 930 20.35 11.21 -5.85
N THR A 931 20.15 10.83 -4.58
CA THR A 931 19.89 9.44 -4.18
C THR A 931 18.62 8.89 -4.83
N SER A 932 17.55 9.69 -4.92
CA SER A 932 16.33 9.31 -5.63
C SER A 932 16.59 9.07 -7.11
N TYR A 933 17.39 9.92 -7.75
CA TYR A 933 17.76 9.75 -9.15
C TYR A 933 18.53 8.44 -9.37
N LEU A 934 19.48 8.12 -8.50
CA LEU A 934 20.32 6.92 -8.62
C LEU A 934 19.50 5.63 -8.51
N LEU A 935 18.55 5.58 -7.57
CA LEU A 935 17.65 4.45 -7.40
C LEU A 935 16.63 4.35 -8.54
N ASP A 936 16.07 5.47 -9.00
CA ASP A 936 15.10 5.47 -10.11
C ASP A 936 15.73 5.01 -11.44
N ARG A 937 17.06 5.09 -11.62
CA ARG A 937 17.75 4.48 -12.79
C ARG A 937 17.57 2.97 -12.88
N LYS A 938 17.21 2.31 -11.78
CA LYS A 938 16.93 0.86 -11.73
C LYS A 938 15.45 0.54 -11.95
N GLN A 939 14.58 1.55 -11.94
CA GLN A 939 13.13 1.40 -12.09
C GLN A 939 12.60 1.98 -13.40
N SER A 940 13.22 3.05 -13.88
CA SER A 940 12.86 3.74 -15.11
C SER A 940 13.82 3.39 -16.25
N MET A 941 13.26 3.10 -17.43
CA MET A 941 14.02 2.83 -18.65
C MET A 941 14.25 4.10 -19.49
N ASN A 942 14.97 3.96 -20.60
CA ASN A 942 15.14 4.99 -21.64
C ASN A 942 15.70 6.34 -21.16
N GLY A 943 16.50 6.31 -20.08
CA GLY A 943 17.11 7.51 -19.49
C GLY A 943 16.12 8.44 -18.78
N CYS A 944 14.88 7.99 -18.53
CA CYS A 944 13.83 8.82 -17.94
C CYS A 944 14.19 9.30 -16.54
N ALA A 945 14.85 8.48 -15.70
CA ALA A 945 15.31 8.92 -14.37
C ALA A 945 16.18 10.18 -14.43
N LYS A 946 17.09 10.26 -15.42
CA LYS A 946 17.94 11.43 -15.62
C LYS A 946 17.13 12.64 -16.06
N LYS A 947 16.24 12.46 -17.05
CA LYS A 947 15.31 13.52 -17.49
C LYS A 947 14.46 14.05 -16.34
N ARG A 948 13.97 13.17 -15.45
CA ARG A 948 13.23 13.59 -14.25
C ARG A 948 14.04 14.54 -13.39
N PHE A 949 15.25 14.11 -13.00
CA PHE A 949 16.17 14.89 -12.18
C PHE A 949 16.54 16.25 -12.78
N GLU A 950 16.71 16.31 -14.10
CA GLU A 950 17.05 17.55 -14.81
C GLU A 950 15.84 18.49 -14.96
N ASN A 951 14.65 17.94 -15.21
CA ASN A 951 13.49 18.71 -15.67
C ASN A 951 12.47 19.10 -14.59
N TYR A 952 12.31 18.33 -13.50
CA TYR A 952 11.21 18.56 -12.54
C TYR A 952 11.13 20.01 -12.04
N LYS A 953 12.30 20.58 -11.72
CA LYS A 953 12.49 21.97 -11.23
C LYS A 953 12.15 23.06 -12.24
N MET A 954 12.05 22.72 -13.52
CA MET A 954 11.67 23.63 -14.62
C MET A 954 10.22 23.44 -15.07
N GLN A 955 9.47 22.54 -14.43
CA GLN A 955 8.11 22.18 -14.81
C GLN A 955 7.12 22.37 -13.64
N PRO A 956 7.06 23.56 -13.02
CA PRO A 956 6.08 23.81 -11.97
C PRO A 956 4.66 23.68 -12.51
N VAL A 957 3.74 23.24 -11.65
CA VAL A 957 2.30 23.19 -11.98
C VAL A 957 1.75 24.61 -12.08
N GLU A 958 1.38 25.01 -13.29
CA GLU A 958 0.79 26.33 -13.57
C GLU A 958 -0.74 26.27 -13.63
N PHE A 959 -1.39 27.31 -13.11
CA PHE A 959 -2.84 27.46 -13.14
C PHE A 959 -3.27 28.71 -13.91
N ALA A 960 -4.28 28.54 -14.76
CA ALA A 960 -4.98 29.62 -15.43
C ALA A 960 -6.45 29.23 -15.53
N PHE A 961 -7.29 29.79 -14.66
CA PHE A 961 -8.72 29.53 -14.65
C PHE A 961 -9.47 30.44 -15.64
N MET A 962 -10.65 29.99 -16.07
CA MET A 962 -11.55 30.82 -16.86
C MET A 962 -11.95 32.08 -16.07
N PRO A 963 -12.04 33.27 -16.69
CA PRO A 963 -12.39 34.51 -15.98
C PRO A 963 -13.73 34.46 -15.22
N ASP A 964 -14.68 33.66 -15.70
CA ASP A 964 -16.01 33.51 -15.09
C ASP A 964 -16.07 32.42 -14.01
N PHE A 965 -14.98 31.71 -13.74
CA PHE A 965 -14.92 30.68 -12.70
C PHE A 965 -14.93 31.30 -11.30
N LYS A 966 -15.90 30.91 -10.47
CA LYS A 966 -16.08 31.42 -9.09
C LYS A 966 -15.83 30.36 -8.02
N GLY A 967 -15.58 29.12 -8.41
CA GLY A 967 -15.37 28.01 -7.48
C GLY A 967 -16.56 27.68 -6.57
N LYS A 968 -17.81 28.00 -6.95
CA LYS A 968 -19.02 27.77 -6.11
C LYS A 968 -19.98 26.79 -6.73
N PHE A 969 -20.57 25.91 -5.92
CA PHE A 969 -21.65 25.00 -6.37
C PHE A 969 -22.82 25.73 -7.05
N SER A 970 -23.18 26.90 -6.51
CA SER A 970 -24.28 27.72 -7.01
C SER A 970 -24.07 28.22 -8.45
N GLN A 971 -22.82 28.34 -8.93
CA GLN A 971 -22.52 28.72 -10.31
C GLN A 971 -23.06 27.69 -11.31
N TYR A 972 -23.10 26.41 -10.92
CA TYR A 972 -23.48 25.30 -11.78
C TYR A 972 -24.85 24.70 -11.44
N GLY A 973 -25.57 25.27 -10.47
CA GLY A 973 -26.84 24.74 -9.98
C GLY A 973 -26.69 23.41 -9.24
N ILE A 974 -25.50 23.14 -8.68
CA ILE A 974 -25.24 21.92 -7.92
C ILE A 974 -25.79 22.08 -6.50
N ASN A 975 -26.55 21.09 -6.05
CA ASN A 975 -26.92 20.92 -4.65
C ASN A 975 -26.18 19.69 -4.10
N PRO A 976 -25.14 19.85 -3.28
CA PRO A 976 -24.39 18.71 -2.76
C PRO A 976 -25.22 17.89 -1.75
N ASP A 977 -26.32 18.45 -1.22
CA ASP A 977 -27.23 17.78 -0.27
C ASP A 977 -28.41 17.08 -0.98
N ARG A 978 -28.34 16.94 -2.32
CA ARG A 978 -29.33 16.19 -3.08
C ARG A 978 -29.40 14.74 -2.55
N ARG A 979 -30.63 14.24 -2.41
CA ARG A 979 -30.93 12.83 -2.06
C ARG A 979 -32.02 12.20 -2.94
N THR A 980 -32.68 12.99 -3.78
CA THR A 980 -33.76 12.54 -4.65
C THR A 980 -33.28 12.35 -6.09
N PRO A 981 -33.81 11.37 -6.84
CA PRO A 981 -33.51 11.20 -8.26
C PRO A 981 -33.83 12.45 -9.10
N SER A 982 -32.97 12.72 -10.07
CA SER A 982 -33.11 13.81 -11.06
C SER A 982 -33.89 13.39 -12.31
N GLY A 983 -33.91 12.09 -12.62
CA GLY A 983 -34.41 11.55 -13.88
C GLY A 983 -33.42 11.66 -15.06
N ILE A 984 -32.22 12.20 -14.86
CA ILE A 984 -31.15 12.26 -15.88
C ILE A 984 -30.18 11.13 -15.60
N ARG A 985 -30.05 10.17 -16.52
CA ARG A 985 -29.45 8.87 -16.22
C ARG A 985 -28.09 8.67 -16.86
N ALA A 986 -27.15 8.18 -16.05
CA ALA A 986 -25.83 7.73 -16.48
C ALA A 986 -25.55 6.31 -15.97
N ALA A 987 -24.59 5.61 -16.57
CA ALA A 987 -24.08 4.35 -16.05
C ALA A 987 -22.56 4.37 -15.94
N ILE A 988 -22.05 3.80 -14.85
CA ILE A 988 -20.66 3.39 -14.77
C ILE A 988 -20.56 1.98 -15.34
N ILE A 989 -19.71 1.81 -16.34
CA ILE A 989 -19.36 0.51 -16.90
C ILE A 989 -18.03 0.08 -16.29
N ARG A 990 -18.02 -1.05 -15.60
CA ARG A 990 -16.83 -1.58 -14.93
C ARG A 990 -16.61 -3.06 -15.22
N GLU A 991 -15.36 -3.49 -15.09
CA GLU A 991 -14.91 -4.89 -15.24
C GLU A 991 -14.15 -5.30 -13.97
N LYS A 992 -13.97 -6.61 -13.75
CA LYS A 992 -13.07 -7.09 -12.70
C LYS A 992 -11.68 -6.45 -12.82
N GLY A 993 -11.15 -5.95 -11.70
CA GLY A 993 -9.89 -5.19 -11.65
C GLY A 993 -9.98 -3.69 -11.86
N THR A 994 -11.12 -3.14 -12.32
CA THR A 994 -11.30 -1.66 -12.26
C THR A 994 -11.37 -1.19 -10.81
N ASN A 995 -10.95 0.04 -10.54
CA ASN A 995 -10.89 0.55 -9.17
C ASN A 995 -11.21 2.05 -9.00
N GLY A 996 -11.55 2.78 -10.07
CA GLY A 996 -11.94 4.19 -10.04
C GLY A 996 -13.45 4.46 -10.14
N GLU A 997 -14.30 3.45 -9.90
CA GLU A 997 -15.72 3.53 -10.19
C GLU A 997 -16.52 4.44 -9.24
N ARG A 998 -16.13 4.53 -7.96
CA ARG A 998 -16.92 5.22 -6.93
C ARG A 998 -16.79 6.73 -7.01
N GLU A 999 -15.56 7.23 -7.18
CA GLU A 999 -15.30 8.66 -7.34
C GLU A 999 -15.88 9.19 -8.66
N MET A 1000 -15.88 8.38 -9.72
CA MET A 1000 -16.50 8.73 -11.00
C MET A 1000 -18.03 8.78 -10.87
N ALA A 1001 -18.63 7.76 -10.25
CA ALA A 1001 -20.07 7.75 -9.97
C ALA A 1001 -20.48 8.96 -9.12
N TYR A 1002 -19.70 9.29 -8.09
CA TYR A 1002 -19.99 10.45 -7.24
C TYR A 1002 -19.88 11.77 -8.01
N SER A 1003 -18.88 11.91 -8.89
CA SER A 1003 -18.71 13.12 -9.71
C SER A 1003 -19.92 13.36 -10.63
N LEU A 1004 -20.43 12.30 -11.27
CA LEU A 1004 -21.67 12.37 -12.07
C LEU A 1004 -22.89 12.66 -11.19
N TYR A 1005 -22.99 12.00 -10.04
CA TYR A 1005 -24.08 12.22 -9.09
C TYR A 1005 -24.12 13.68 -8.62
N LEU A 1006 -22.99 14.23 -8.21
CA LEU A 1006 -22.84 15.62 -7.79
C LEU A 1006 -23.23 16.59 -8.91
N ALA A 1007 -22.83 16.31 -10.15
CA ALA A 1007 -23.20 17.11 -11.30
C ALA A 1007 -24.70 17.06 -11.65
N GLY A 1008 -25.42 16.05 -11.14
CA GLY A 1008 -26.87 15.93 -11.22
C GLY A 1008 -27.40 14.69 -11.92
N PHE A 1009 -26.58 13.66 -12.19
CA PHE A 1009 -27.04 12.39 -12.77
C PHE A 1009 -27.55 11.40 -11.71
N ASP A 1010 -28.48 10.54 -12.09
CA ASP A 1010 -28.79 9.28 -11.41
C ASP A 1010 -27.90 8.21 -12.04
N VAL A 1011 -26.97 7.66 -11.26
CA VAL A 1011 -25.89 6.82 -11.79
C VAL A 1011 -26.20 5.36 -11.50
N LYS A 1012 -26.13 4.50 -12.51
CA LYS A 1012 -26.30 3.05 -12.41
C LYS A 1012 -24.94 2.34 -12.37
N ASP A 1013 -24.77 1.37 -11.49
CA ASP A 1013 -23.60 0.48 -11.46
C ASP A 1013 -23.79 -0.69 -12.43
N VAL A 1014 -22.99 -0.78 -13.49
CA VAL A 1014 -23.10 -1.83 -14.51
C VAL A 1014 -21.77 -2.58 -14.63
N THR A 1015 -21.76 -3.86 -14.28
CA THR A 1015 -20.59 -4.71 -14.53
C THR A 1015 -20.64 -5.33 -15.92
N MET A 1016 -19.48 -5.72 -16.45
CA MET A 1016 -19.44 -6.52 -17.67
C MET A 1016 -20.23 -7.83 -17.55
N THR A 1017 -20.33 -8.41 -16.36
CA THR A 1017 -21.19 -9.59 -16.12
C THR A 1017 -22.66 -9.30 -16.43
N ASP A 1018 -23.15 -8.10 -16.14
CA ASP A 1018 -24.53 -7.68 -16.44
C ASP A 1018 -24.77 -7.59 -17.96
N LEU A 1019 -23.82 -7.04 -18.71
CA LEU A 1019 -23.90 -6.91 -20.17
C LEU A 1019 -23.73 -8.26 -20.89
N ILE A 1020 -22.78 -9.09 -20.44
CA ILE A 1020 -22.50 -10.43 -20.98
C ILE A 1020 -23.68 -11.38 -20.77
N SER A 1021 -24.35 -11.29 -19.61
CA SER A 1021 -25.54 -12.09 -19.33
C SER A 1021 -26.80 -11.56 -20.02
N GLY A 1022 -26.82 -10.26 -20.37
CA GLY A 1022 -27.97 -9.56 -20.95
C GLY A 1022 -28.96 -9.05 -19.91
N ARG A 1023 -28.53 -8.86 -18.64
CA ARG A 1023 -29.32 -8.23 -17.58
C ARG A 1023 -29.46 -6.72 -17.77
N GLU A 1024 -28.55 -6.10 -18.51
CA GLU A 1024 -28.55 -4.68 -18.86
C GLU A 1024 -28.28 -4.51 -20.35
N THR A 1025 -28.92 -3.51 -20.97
CA THR A 1025 -28.84 -3.22 -22.41
C THR A 1025 -28.41 -1.79 -22.74
N LEU A 1026 -28.26 -0.92 -21.72
CA LEU A 1026 -27.89 0.49 -21.81
C LEU A 1026 -28.91 1.38 -22.54
N GLU A 1027 -30.11 0.86 -22.84
CA GLU A 1027 -31.14 1.57 -23.58
C GLU A 1027 -31.77 2.72 -22.77
N ASP A 1028 -31.72 2.65 -21.44
CA ASP A 1028 -32.35 3.61 -20.53
C ASP A 1028 -31.42 4.72 -20.01
N VAL A 1029 -30.16 4.74 -20.47
CA VAL A 1029 -29.14 5.75 -20.10
C VAL A 1029 -28.71 6.60 -21.29
N ASN A 1030 -28.28 7.83 -21.03
CA ASN A 1030 -27.79 8.78 -22.03
C ASN A 1030 -26.29 9.06 -21.90
N MET A 1031 -25.67 8.69 -20.78
CA MET A 1031 -24.23 8.82 -20.57
C MET A 1031 -23.68 7.52 -20.01
N ILE A 1032 -22.60 7.01 -20.59
CA ILE A 1032 -21.83 5.90 -20.01
C ILE A 1032 -20.41 6.33 -19.73
N VAL A 1033 -19.83 5.81 -18.66
CA VAL A 1033 -18.42 6.05 -18.31
C VAL A 1033 -17.69 4.74 -18.08
N TYR A 1034 -16.61 4.54 -18.83
CA TYR A 1034 -15.65 3.47 -18.60
C TYR A 1034 -14.59 3.99 -17.62
N CYS A 1035 -14.52 3.36 -16.45
CA CYS A 1035 -13.67 3.84 -15.36
C CYS A 1035 -12.21 3.37 -15.47
N GLY A 1036 -11.33 4.02 -14.71
CA GLY A 1036 -9.94 3.62 -14.57
C GLY A 1036 -9.73 2.41 -13.66
N GLY A 1037 -8.50 1.88 -13.70
CA GLY A 1037 -8.05 0.75 -12.89
C GLY A 1037 -7.18 -0.20 -13.69
N PHE A 1038 -7.19 -1.48 -13.33
CA PHE A 1038 -6.35 -2.51 -13.92
C PHE A 1038 -7.23 -3.69 -14.34
N SER A 1039 -8.13 -3.49 -15.31
CA SER A 1039 -9.04 -4.57 -15.71
C SER A 1039 -8.25 -5.81 -16.16
N ASN A 1040 -8.55 -6.96 -15.55
CA ASN A 1040 -7.78 -8.20 -15.72
C ASN A 1040 -6.27 -8.06 -15.42
N SER A 1041 -5.87 -7.19 -14.48
CA SER A 1041 -4.48 -6.88 -14.14
C SER A 1041 -3.64 -6.30 -15.29
N ASP A 1042 -4.28 -5.79 -16.35
CA ASP A 1042 -3.67 -5.38 -17.63
C ASP A 1042 -2.85 -6.50 -18.31
N VAL A 1043 -3.12 -7.76 -17.95
CA VAL A 1043 -2.51 -8.95 -18.57
C VAL A 1043 -2.92 -9.03 -20.04
N LEU A 1044 -1.94 -9.29 -20.92
CA LEU A 1044 -2.07 -9.27 -22.39
C LEU A 1044 -2.26 -7.86 -23.00
N GLY A 1045 -2.05 -6.81 -22.19
CA GLY A 1045 -2.17 -5.40 -22.57
C GLY A 1045 -3.36 -4.74 -21.89
N SER A 1046 -3.21 -3.47 -21.51
CA SER A 1046 -4.25 -2.78 -20.73
C SER A 1046 -5.59 -2.72 -21.45
N ALA A 1047 -6.65 -3.01 -20.70
CA ALA A 1047 -8.03 -3.10 -21.20
C ALA A 1047 -8.28 -4.11 -22.34
N LYS A 1048 -7.27 -4.89 -22.79
CA LYS A 1048 -7.41 -5.83 -23.91
C LYS A 1048 -8.43 -6.92 -23.61
N GLY A 1049 -8.37 -7.51 -22.41
CA GLY A 1049 -9.36 -8.48 -21.95
C GLY A 1049 -10.78 -7.90 -21.83
N TRP A 1050 -10.88 -6.64 -21.39
CA TRP A 1050 -12.16 -5.93 -21.31
C TRP A 1050 -12.74 -5.63 -22.70
N ALA A 1051 -11.91 -5.22 -23.66
CA ALA A 1051 -12.31 -5.07 -25.07
C ALA A 1051 -12.76 -6.41 -25.66
N GLY A 1052 -12.06 -7.50 -25.36
CA GLY A 1052 -12.42 -8.86 -25.78
C GLY A 1052 -13.82 -9.27 -25.34
N ALA A 1053 -14.21 -8.92 -24.11
CA ALA A 1053 -15.57 -9.16 -23.61
C ALA A 1053 -16.65 -8.44 -24.43
N PHE A 1054 -16.40 -7.21 -24.90
CA PHE A 1054 -17.32 -6.50 -25.80
C PHE A 1054 -17.31 -7.04 -27.22
N LEU A 1055 -16.14 -7.41 -27.76
CA LEU A 1055 -16.01 -7.79 -29.17
C LEU A 1055 -16.55 -9.19 -29.45
N PHE A 1056 -16.36 -10.13 -28.52
CA PHE A 1056 -16.61 -11.55 -28.77
C PHE A 1056 -17.83 -12.10 -28.02
N ASN A 1057 -18.41 -11.37 -27.07
CA ASN A 1057 -19.71 -11.72 -26.51
C ASN A 1057 -20.85 -11.05 -27.28
N PRO A 1058 -21.78 -11.81 -27.90
CA PRO A 1058 -22.83 -11.23 -28.74
C PRO A 1058 -23.75 -10.23 -28.03
N LYS A 1059 -24.08 -10.46 -26.75
CA LYS A 1059 -25.01 -9.60 -25.99
C LYS A 1059 -24.36 -8.28 -25.59
N ALA A 1060 -23.14 -8.35 -25.07
CA ALA A 1060 -22.36 -7.15 -24.73
C ALA A 1060 -22.08 -6.31 -25.99
N LYS A 1061 -21.75 -6.96 -27.11
CA LYS A 1061 -21.57 -6.29 -28.40
C LYS A 1061 -22.83 -5.57 -28.85
N GLU A 1062 -23.98 -6.24 -28.81
CA GLU A 1062 -25.25 -5.65 -29.24
C GLU A 1062 -25.64 -4.44 -28.38
N ALA A 1063 -25.47 -4.52 -27.06
CA ALA A 1063 -25.72 -3.39 -26.16
C ALA A 1063 -24.84 -2.18 -26.50
N LEU A 1064 -23.54 -2.41 -26.75
CA LEU A 1064 -22.58 -1.37 -27.14
C LEU A 1064 -22.94 -0.75 -28.49
N ASP A 1065 -23.18 -1.58 -29.51
CA ASP A 1065 -23.50 -1.11 -30.87
C ASP A 1065 -24.78 -0.27 -30.88
N LYS A 1066 -25.83 -0.71 -30.15
CA LYS A 1066 -27.09 0.06 -30.00
C LYS A 1066 -26.87 1.39 -29.29
N TYR A 1067 -25.99 1.43 -28.29
CA TYR A 1067 -25.69 2.65 -27.56
C TYR A 1067 -25.00 3.71 -28.44
N TYR A 1068 -23.98 3.30 -29.22
CA TYR A 1068 -23.24 4.21 -30.10
C TYR A 1068 -24.00 4.57 -31.39
N ALA A 1069 -25.01 3.78 -31.79
CA ALA A 1069 -25.91 4.11 -32.90
C ALA A 1069 -26.87 5.28 -32.58
N ARG A 1070 -27.04 5.62 -31.31
CA ARG A 1070 -27.91 6.71 -30.86
C ARG A 1070 -27.20 8.07 -30.97
N GLU A 1071 -27.96 9.09 -31.37
CA GLU A 1071 -27.48 10.49 -31.44
C GLU A 1071 -27.62 11.23 -30.11
N ASP A 1072 -28.36 10.68 -29.14
CA ASP A 1072 -28.64 11.27 -27.82
C ASP A 1072 -27.77 10.66 -26.69
N THR A 1073 -26.58 10.18 -27.05
CA THR A 1073 -25.63 9.53 -26.12
C THR A 1073 -24.27 10.23 -26.04
N LEU A 1074 -23.68 10.19 -24.84
CA LEU A 1074 -22.32 10.63 -24.52
C LEU A 1074 -21.52 9.50 -23.89
N SER A 1075 -20.21 9.42 -24.15
CA SER A 1075 -19.36 8.51 -23.40
C SER A 1075 -18.06 9.16 -22.93
N LEU A 1076 -17.58 8.70 -21.78
CA LEU A 1076 -16.29 9.09 -21.20
C LEU A 1076 -15.48 7.83 -20.90
N GLY A 1077 -14.21 7.80 -21.29
CA GLY A 1077 -13.23 6.80 -20.90
C GLY A 1077 -12.08 7.47 -20.17
N VAL A 1078 -11.85 7.10 -18.93
CA VAL A 1078 -10.73 7.61 -18.11
C VAL A 1078 -9.71 6.51 -17.85
N CYS A 1079 -8.43 6.79 -18.09
CA CYS A 1079 -7.32 5.85 -17.86
C CYS A 1079 -7.56 4.48 -18.53
N ASN A 1080 -7.90 3.43 -17.78
CA ASN A 1080 -8.27 2.12 -18.34
C ASN A 1080 -9.49 2.15 -19.26
N GLY A 1081 -10.45 3.04 -18.98
CA GLY A 1081 -11.55 3.32 -19.89
C GLY A 1081 -11.13 4.05 -21.17
N CYS A 1082 -10.09 4.89 -21.12
CA CYS A 1082 -9.52 5.51 -22.32
C CYS A 1082 -8.85 4.45 -23.20
N GLN A 1083 -8.07 3.55 -22.59
CA GLN A 1083 -7.45 2.42 -23.28
C GLN A 1083 -8.51 1.53 -23.95
N LEU A 1084 -9.60 1.22 -23.24
CA LEU A 1084 -10.74 0.48 -23.80
C LEU A 1084 -11.35 1.20 -25.02
N MET A 1085 -11.64 2.49 -24.92
CA MET A 1085 -12.26 3.24 -26.02
C MET A 1085 -11.36 3.31 -27.26
N MET A 1086 -10.04 3.41 -27.06
CA MET A 1086 -9.07 3.37 -28.15
C MET A 1086 -8.99 1.97 -28.79
N GLU A 1087 -8.97 0.91 -27.99
CA GLU A 1087 -8.94 -0.49 -28.46
C GLU A 1087 -10.21 -0.87 -29.22
N LEU A 1088 -11.38 -0.38 -28.78
CA LEU A 1088 -12.67 -0.57 -29.45
C LEU A 1088 -12.90 0.41 -30.63
N ASN A 1089 -11.95 1.31 -30.90
CA ASN A 1089 -12.02 2.33 -31.95
C ASN A 1089 -13.26 3.23 -31.87
N LEU A 1090 -13.62 3.67 -30.66
CA LEU A 1090 -14.84 4.46 -30.38
C LEU A 1090 -14.62 5.98 -30.57
N ILE A 1091 -13.39 6.43 -30.76
CA ILE A 1091 -13.03 7.85 -30.91
C ILE A 1091 -12.90 8.27 -32.37
N ASN A 1092 -12.21 7.47 -33.20
CA ASN A 1092 -12.00 7.77 -34.62
C ASN A 1092 -12.38 6.59 -35.53
N PRO A 1093 -13.64 6.13 -35.52
CA PRO A 1093 -14.08 4.97 -36.30
C PRO A 1093 -13.87 5.12 -37.81
N GLU A 1094 -13.76 6.34 -38.33
CA GLU A 1094 -13.54 6.67 -39.74
C GLU A 1094 -12.08 6.52 -40.21
N HIS A 1095 -11.12 6.44 -39.28
CA HIS A 1095 -9.71 6.31 -39.60
C HIS A 1095 -9.37 4.91 -40.15
N LYS A 1096 -8.54 4.85 -41.20
CA LYS A 1096 -8.11 3.56 -41.79
C LYS A 1096 -7.08 2.83 -40.93
N LYS A 1097 -6.31 3.57 -40.14
CA LYS A 1097 -5.35 3.05 -39.16
C LYS A 1097 -5.72 3.60 -37.79
N ASN A 1098 -5.92 2.70 -36.83
CA ASN A 1098 -6.32 3.09 -35.48
C ASN A 1098 -5.11 3.60 -34.70
N GLY A 1099 -5.34 4.58 -33.82
CA GLY A 1099 -4.38 4.93 -32.78
C GLY A 1099 -4.28 3.80 -31.75
N LYS A 1100 -3.16 3.74 -31.03
CA LYS A 1100 -2.93 2.73 -29.99
C LYS A 1100 -2.52 3.39 -28.69
N MET A 1101 -2.81 2.72 -27.58
CA MET A 1101 -2.21 3.00 -26.29
C MET A 1101 -1.02 2.08 -26.08
N LEU A 1102 0.15 2.64 -25.79
CA LEU A 1102 1.38 1.88 -25.56
C LEU A 1102 1.88 2.11 -24.12
N HIS A 1103 2.84 1.29 -23.71
CA HIS A 1103 3.63 1.54 -22.50
C HIS A 1103 4.19 2.96 -22.50
N ASN A 1104 4.22 3.56 -21.31
CA ASN A 1104 4.94 4.81 -21.07
C ASN A 1104 6.41 4.65 -21.50
N ASP A 1105 7.04 5.69 -22.02
CA ASP A 1105 8.46 5.64 -22.39
C ASP A 1105 9.39 5.31 -21.21
N SER A 1106 8.95 5.51 -19.97
CA SER A 1106 9.70 5.09 -18.76
C SER A 1106 9.64 3.58 -18.50
N HIS A 1107 8.73 2.83 -19.14
CA HIS A 1107 8.39 1.43 -18.82
C HIS A 1107 8.05 1.19 -17.34
N LYS A 1108 7.57 2.25 -16.67
CA LYS A 1108 7.20 2.27 -15.27
C LYS A 1108 5.79 2.84 -15.14
N PHE A 1109 5.06 2.37 -14.14
CA PHE A 1109 3.83 3.05 -13.72
C PHE A 1109 4.16 4.45 -13.24
N GLU A 1110 3.42 5.46 -13.70
CA GLU A 1110 3.59 6.84 -13.30
C GLU A 1110 2.36 7.33 -12.56
N SER A 1111 2.56 7.82 -11.33
CA SER A 1111 1.53 8.54 -10.60
C SER A 1111 2.00 9.89 -10.11
N ARG A 1112 1.32 10.95 -10.57
CA ARG A 1112 1.72 12.35 -10.36
C ARG A 1112 0.49 13.26 -10.39
N PHE A 1113 0.59 14.36 -9.67
CA PHE A 1113 -0.22 15.54 -9.93
C PHE A 1113 0.60 16.45 -10.85
N LEU A 1114 0.04 16.87 -11.97
CA LEU A 1114 0.77 17.65 -12.99
C LEU A 1114 -0.15 18.65 -13.69
N GLY A 1115 0.44 19.58 -14.44
CA GLY A 1115 -0.30 20.58 -15.21
C GLY A 1115 -0.75 20.06 -16.58
N VAL A 1116 -1.99 20.35 -16.96
CA VAL A 1116 -2.54 20.16 -18.31
C VAL A 1116 -3.11 21.46 -18.88
N THR A 1117 -3.08 21.58 -20.20
CA THR A 1117 -3.71 22.67 -20.95
C THR A 1117 -4.90 22.14 -21.74
N VAL A 1118 -6.03 22.85 -21.69
CA VAL A 1118 -7.22 22.55 -22.50
C VAL A 1118 -7.17 23.40 -23.78
N PRO A 1119 -6.80 22.86 -24.95
CA PRO A 1119 -6.82 23.60 -26.20
C PRO A 1119 -8.26 23.94 -26.63
N THR A 1120 -8.41 24.86 -27.58
CA THR A 1120 -9.69 25.06 -28.28
C THR A 1120 -10.13 23.75 -28.93
N ASN A 1121 -11.32 23.28 -28.56
CA ASN A 1121 -11.80 21.97 -28.97
C ASN A 1121 -13.31 21.97 -29.21
N ARG A 1122 -13.84 20.86 -29.74
CA ARG A 1122 -15.27 20.67 -30.02
C ARG A 1122 -15.95 19.67 -29.10
N SER A 1123 -15.34 19.31 -27.97
CA SER A 1123 -15.93 18.37 -27.00
C SER A 1123 -17.13 19.00 -26.30
N VAL A 1124 -18.18 18.20 -26.09
CA VAL A 1124 -19.31 18.57 -25.24
C VAL A 1124 -18.83 18.85 -23.81
N MET A 1125 -17.95 18.00 -23.26
CA MET A 1125 -17.53 18.09 -21.87
C MET A 1125 -16.48 19.19 -21.64
N LEU A 1126 -15.45 19.26 -22.49
CA LEU A 1126 -14.28 20.12 -22.25
C LEU A 1126 -14.27 21.43 -23.07
N GLY A 1127 -15.26 21.66 -23.94
CA GLY A 1127 -15.29 22.84 -24.82
C GLY A 1127 -15.27 24.16 -24.05
N SER A 1128 -16.04 24.28 -22.96
CA SER A 1128 -16.11 25.52 -22.15
C SER A 1128 -14.86 25.80 -21.32
N LEU A 1129 -13.98 24.81 -21.16
CA LEU A 1129 -12.71 24.94 -20.43
C LEU A 1129 -11.53 25.37 -21.34
N SER A 1130 -11.79 25.58 -22.64
CA SER A 1130 -10.76 25.99 -23.63
C SER A 1130 -9.95 27.19 -23.14
N GLY A 1131 -8.63 27.06 -23.17
CA GLY A 1131 -7.67 28.08 -22.71
C GLY A 1131 -7.23 27.92 -21.25
N SER A 1132 -7.86 27.02 -20.49
CA SER A 1132 -7.49 26.80 -19.09
C SER A 1132 -6.18 26.01 -18.96
N LYS A 1133 -5.39 26.35 -17.93
CA LYS A 1133 -4.32 25.50 -17.39
C LYS A 1133 -4.74 25.00 -16.01
N LEU A 1134 -4.76 23.69 -15.82
CA LEU A 1134 -5.32 23.03 -14.64
C LEU A 1134 -4.37 21.95 -14.14
N GLY A 1135 -4.37 21.70 -12.83
CA GLY A 1135 -3.72 20.54 -12.23
C GLY A 1135 -4.64 19.31 -12.31
N ILE A 1136 -4.07 18.12 -12.57
CA ILE A 1136 -4.80 16.86 -12.63
C ILE A 1136 -3.92 15.67 -12.24
N TRP A 1137 -4.55 14.59 -11.76
CA TRP A 1137 -3.89 13.34 -11.43
C TRP A 1137 -3.68 12.47 -12.67
N VAL A 1138 -2.49 11.86 -12.76
CA VAL A 1138 -2.21 10.72 -13.64
C VAL A 1138 -1.82 9.52 -12.78
N ALA A 1139 -2.20 8.32 -13.20
CA ALA A 1139 -1.91 7.06 -12.52
C ALA A 1139 -1.99 5.89 -13.53
N HIS A 1140 -0.93 5.63 -14.29
CA HIS A 1140 -0.95 4.61 -15.35
C HIS A 1140 0.45 4.16 -15.81
N GLY A 1141 0.58 2.92 -16.29
CA GLY A 1141 1.79 2.38 -16.92
C GLY A 1141 1.75 2.33 -18.46
N GLU A 1142 0.56 2.45 -19.04
CA GLU A 1142 0.29 2.28 -20.48
C GLU A 1142 -0.59 3.40 -21.05
N GLY A 1143 -0.18 4.66 -20.90
CA GLY A 1143 -1.00 5.80 -21.36
C GLY A 1143 -0.43 6.58 -22.53
N LYS A 1144 0.54 6.03 -23.24
CA LYS A 1144 1.13 6.70 -24.39
C LYS A 1144 0.18 6.63 -25.58
N PHE A 1145 -0.37 7.76 -26.00
CA PHE A 1145 -1.05 7.88 -27.29
C PHE A 1145 -0.02 7.75 -28.42
N SER A 1146 -0.16 6.70 -29.23
CA SER A 1146 0.59 6.50 -30.46
C SER A 1146 -0.36 6.62 -31.65
N LEU A 1147 -0.19 7.68 -32.43
CA LEU A 1147 -1.14 8.15 -33.42
C LEU A 1147 -0.55 8.09 -34.85
N PRO A 1148 -1.20 7.40 -35.79
CA PRO A 1148 -0.65 7.21 -37.16
C PRO A 1148 -0.81 8.41 -38.10
N TYR A 1149 -1.49 9.48 -37.69
CA TYR A 1149 -1.74 10.67 -38.50
C TYR A 1149 -1.23 11.95 -37.82
N ASP A 1150 -1.23 13.05 -38.57
CA ASP A 1150 -0.90 14.38 -38.07
C ASP A 1150 -1.95 14.88 -37.06
N GLU A 1151 -1.54 15.78 -36.15
CA GLU A 1151 -2.39 16.30 -35.07
C GLU A 1151 -3.74 16.88 -35.56
N ASP A 1152 -3.75 17.52 -36.72
CA ASP A 1152 -4.95 18.17 -37.30
C ASP A 1152 -6.07 17.18 -37.68
N LYS A 1153 -5.77 15.87 -37.69
CA LYS A 1153 -6.75 14.80 -37.89
C LYS A 1153 -7.48 14.39 -36.61
N TYR A 1154 -7.08 14.91 -35.47
CA TYR A 1154 -7.65 14.54 -34.18
C TYR A 1154 -8.37 15.73 -33.53
N ASN A 1155 -9.48 15.46 -32.86
CA ASN A 1155 -10.12 16.44 -31.98
C ASN A 1155 -9.41 16.40 -30.62
N VAL A 1156 -8.26 17.06 -30.54
CA VAL A 1156 -7.45 17.14 -29.31
C VAL A 1156 -8.15 18.03 -28.29
N VAL A 1157 -8.38 17.50 -27.09
CA VAL A 1157 -9.14 18.18 -26.03
C VAL A 1157 -8.33 18.42 -24.77
N LEU A 1158 -7.19 17.75 -24.61
CA LEU A 1158 -6.32 17.90 -23.46
C LEU A 1158 -4.87 17.59 -23.82
N LYS A 1159 -3.94 18.43 -23.33
CA LYS A 1159 -2.48 18.23 -23.49
C LYS A 1159 -1.76 18.38 -22.16
N TYR A 1160 -0.66 17.64 -21.99
CA TYR A 1160 0.31 17.92 -20.93
C TYR A 1160 0.92 19.32 -21.14
N SER A 1161 1.14 20.07 -20.05
CA SER A 1161 1.58 21.47 -20.16
C SER A 1161 2.99 21.64 -20.68
N TYR A 1162 3.86 20.65 -20.40
CA TYR A 1162 5.19 20.54 -20.97
C TYR A 1162 5.30 19.23 -21.76
N ASP A 1163 6.12 19.24 -22.82
CA ASP A 1163 6.30 18.11 -23.73
C ASP A 1163 7.31 17.07 -23.25
N GLU A 1164 8.24 17.49 -22.38
CA GLU A 1164 9.25 16.62 -21.79
C GLU A 1164 8.77 15.92 -20.51
N TYR A 1165 9.30 14.71 -20.29
CA TYR A 1165 9.21 14.02 -19.00
C TYR A 1165 9.90 14.86 -17.90
N PRO A 1166 9.34 14.98 -16.68
CA PRO A 1166 8.22 14.19 -16.13
C PRO A 1166 6.79 14.70 -16.37
N SER A 1167 6.59 15.94 -16.83
CA SER A 1167 5.23 16.49 -17.01
C SER A 1167 4.47 15.89 -18.18
N ASN A 1168 5.15 15.44 -19.24
CA ASN A 1168 4.61 14.43 -20.14
C ASN A 1168 5.05 13.06 -19.61
N PRO A 1169 4.22 12.38 -18.81
CA PRO A 1169 4.64 11.21 -18.04
C PRO A 1169 4.89 9.99 -18.92
N ASN A 1170 4.39 9.98 -20.15
CA ASN A 1170 4.29 8.77 -20.97
C ASN A 1170 4.88 8.91 -22.37
N GLY A 1171 5.20 10.13 -22.82
CA GLY A 1171 5.77 10.39 -24.14
C GLY A 1171 4.76 10.32 -25.29
N SER A 1172 3.50 10.69 -25.02
CA SER A 1172 2.42 10.72 -26.01
C SER A 1172 2.73 11.66 -27.18
N ASP A 1173 2.30 11.26 -28.38
CA ASP A 1173 2.38 12.08 -29.58
C ASP A 1173 1.66 13.43 -29.35
N TYR A 1174 2.31 14.52 -29.77
CA TYR A 1174 1.85 15.90 -29.61
C TYR A 1174 1.53 16.33 -28.16
N SER A 1175 2.06 15.60 -27.17
CA SER A 1175 1.77 15.76 -25.73
C SER A 1175 0.29 15.59 -25.38
N ILE A 1176 -0.45 14.80 -26.18
CA ILE A 1176 -1.87 14.56 -25.97
C ILE A 1176 -2.10 13.80 -24.66
N ALA A 1177 -3.06 14.27 -23.89
CA ALA A 1177 -3.57 13.62 -22.68
C ALA A 1177 -5.04 13.15 -22.85
N GLY A 1178 -5.75 13.65 -23.87
CA GLY A 1178 -7.10 13.22 -24.21
C GLY A 1178 -7.57 13.65 -25.60
N LEU A 1179 -8.47 12.84 -26.16
CA LEU A 1179 -9.09 12.99 -27.48
C LEU A 1179 -10.61 12.90 -27.37
N ALA A 1180 -11.33 13.55 -28.29
CA ALA A 1180 -12.76 13.33 -28.47
C ALA A 1180 -13.08 12.84 -29.88
N SER A 1181 -14.28 12.27 -30.05
CA SER A 1181 -14.84 11.96 -31.36
C SER A 1181 -15.01 13.21 -32.22
N ALA A 1182 -15.13 13.01 -33.53
CA ALA A 1182 -15.28 14.12 -34.48
C ALA A 1182 -16.49 15.02 -34.20
N ASP A 1183 -17.57 14.45 -33.66
CA ASP A 1183 -18.79 15.13 -33.21
C ASP A 1183 -18.74 15.64 -31.76
N GLY A 1184 -17.66 15.33 -31.03
CA GLY A 1184 -17.41 15.81 -29.67
C GLY A 1184 -18.15 15.09 -28.54
N ARG A 1185 -18.94 14.05 -28.83
CA ARG A 1185 -19.80 13.34 -27.86
C ARG A 1185 -19.06 12.28 -27.02
N HIS A 1186 -18.00 11.71 -27.56
CA HIS A 1186 -17.26 10.60 -26.95
C HIS A 1186 -15.86 11.08 -26.59
N LEU A 1187 -15.49 11.02 -25.32
CA LEU A 1187 -14.25 11.57 -24.76
C LEU A 1187 -13.40 10.44 -24.17
N ALA A 1188 -12.14 10.33 -24.58
CA ALA A 1188 -11.16 9.41 -23.99
C ALA A 1188 -9.96 10.22 -23.46
N MET A 1189 -9.61 10.06 -22.19
CA MET A 1189 -8.47 10.74 -21.58
C MET A 1189 -7.74 9.87 -20.55
N MET A 1190 -6.42 10.01 -20.47
CA MET A 1190 -5.62 9.26 -19.50
C MET A 1190 -5.68 9.84 -18.07
N PRO A 1191 -5.63 11.17 -17.86
CA PRO A 1191 -5.72 11.75 -16.52
C PRO A 1191 -7.09 11.56 -15.86
N HIS A 1192 -7.12 11.60 -14.53
CA HIS A 1192 -8.30 11.37 -13.69
C HIS A 1192 -8.92 12.68 -13.20
N LEU A 1193 -9.89 13.23 -13.94
CA LEU A 1193 -10.60 14.45 -13.53
C LEU A 1193 -11.53 14.25 -12.32
N GLU A 1194 -12.08 13.05 -12.16
CA GLU A 1194 -12.97 12.65 -11.08
C GLU A 1194 -12.28 12.59 -9.71
N ARG A 1195 -10.95 12.53 -9.72
CA ARG A 1195 -10.08 12.59 -8.53
C ARG A 1195 -9.60 14.00 -8.22
N ALA A 1196 -10.10 15.03 -8.92
CA ALA A 1196 -9.64 16.41 -8.79
C ALA A 1196 -10.78 17.45 -8.79
N ILE A 1197 -12.04 17.05 -8.54
CA ILE A 1197 -13.22 17.93 -8.56
C ILE A 1197 -13.32 18.86 -7.34
N PHE A 1198 -12.59 18.58 -6.26
CA PHE A 1198 -12.52 19.42 -5.06
C PHE A 1198 -11.10 19.92 -4.79
N PRO A 1199 -10.91 21.15 -4.28
CA PRO A 1199 -9.58 21.67 -3.95
C PRO A 1199 -8.75 20.76 -3.06
N TRP A 1200 -9.37 20.15 -2.03
CA TRP A 1200 -8.68 19.25 -1.10
C TRP A 1200 -8.20 17.94 -1.73
N GLN A 1201 -8.72 17.54 -2.90
CA GLN A 1201 -8.23 16.36 -3.63
C GLN A 1201 -6.96 16.64 -4.43
N ASN A 1202 -6.57 17.91 -4.62
CA ASN A 1202 -5.50 18.29 -5.54
C ASN A 1202 -4.15 18.28 -4.81
N GLY A 1203 -3.10 17.74 -5.47
CA GLY A 1203 -1.74 17.73 -4.91
C GLY A 1203 -1.11 19.12 -4.78
N CYS A 1204 -1.59 20.08 -5.58
CA CYS A 1204 -1.29 21.51 -5.48
C CYS A 1204 -2.52 22.30 -5.95
N TYR A 1205 -2.81 23.44 -5.32
CA TYR A 1205 -3.89 24.32 -5.73
C TYR A 1205 -3.55 25.77 -5.36
N PRO A 1206 -3.99 26.79 -6.14
CA PRO A 1206 -3.62 28.18 -5.88
C PRO A 1206 -4.02 28.66 -4.47
N ALA A 1207 -3.09 29.32 -3.78
CA ALA A 1207 -3.25 29.69 -2.37
C ALA A 1207 -4.40 30.67 -2.10
N ASP A 1208 -4.73 31.53 -3.06
CA ASP A 1208 -5.86 32.44 -3.03
C ASP A 1208 -7.21 31.75 -3.30
N HIS A 1209 -7.19 30.51 -3.80
CA HIS A 1209 -8.37 29.71 -4.12
C HIS A 1209 -8.62 28.54 -3.15
N VAL A 1210 -7.58 27.95 -2.56
CA VAL A 1210 -7.67 26.69 -1.78
C VAL A 1210 -8.68 26.72 -0.63
N ASN A 1211 -8.83 27.87 0.03
CA ASN A 1211 -9.76 28.04 1.13
C ASN A 1211 -11.10 28.69 0.72
N SER A 1212 -11.18 29.28 -0.48
CA SER A 1212 -12.41 29.93 -0.96
C SER A 1212 -13.26 29.02 -1.82
N ASP A 1213 -12.64 28.15 -2.61
CA ASP A 1213 -13.32 27.35 -3.62
C ASP A 1213 -13.93 26.10 -2.99
N GLN A 1214 -15.14 25.77 -3.44
CA GLN A 1214 -15.88 24.58 -3.04
C GLN A 1214 -15.66 23.43 -4.01
N ILE A 1215 -15.30 23.74 -5.25
CA ILE A 1215 -15.10 22.84 -6.39
C ILE A 1215 -14.03 23.43 -7.30
N THR A 1216 -13.35 22.57 -8.06
CA THR A 1216 -12.40 22.98 -9.11
C THR A 1216 -13.10 23.15 -10.46
N PRO A 1217 -12.43 23.70 -11.49
CA PRO A 1217 -12.99 23.78 -12.84
C PRO A 1217 -13.38 22.42 -13.46
N TRP A 1218 -12.80 21.30 -13.01
CA TRP A 1218 -13.07 19.96 -13.55
C TRP A 1218 -14.54 19.54 -13.43
N VAL A 1219 -15.26 20.05 -12.43
CA VAL A 1219 -16.69 19.77 -12.24
C VAL A 1219 -17.54 20.21 -13.44
N GLU A 1220 -17.09 21.22 -14.18
CA GLU A 1220 -17.82 21.78 -15.31
C GLU A 1220 -17.98 20.77 -16.45
N ALA A 1221 -17.01 19.86 -16.61
CA ALA A 1221 -17.08 18.79 -17.61
C ALA A 1221 -18.31 17.90 -17.44
N PHE A 1222 -18.61 17.52 -16.19
CA PHE A 1222 -19.77 16.71 -15.84
C PHE A 1222 -21.08 17.51 -15.93
N VAL A 1223 -21.05 18.79 -15.57
CA VAL A 1223 -22.21 19.69 -15.70
C VAL A 1223 -22.56 19.92 -17.18
N ASN A 1224 -21.57 20.06 -18.05
CA ASN A 1224 -21.75 20.19 -19.48
C ASN A 1224 -22.38 18.92 -20.07
N ALA A 1225 -21.93 17.74 -19.64
CA ALA A 1225 -22.54 16.48 -20.03
C ALA A 1225 -24.02 16.42 -19.62
N ARG A 1226 -24.36 16.79 -18.37
CA ARG A 1226 -25.75 16.84 -17.90
C ARG A 1226 -26.61 17.76 -18.76
N LYS A 1227 -26.16 19.00 -18.97
CA LYS A 1227 -26.90 20.00 -19.76
C LYS A 1227 -27.12 19.54 -21.20
N TRP A 1228 -26.14 18.88 -21.80
CA TRP A 1228 -26.28 18.33 -23.14
C TRP A 1228 -27.33 17.22 -23.18
N VAL A 1229 -27.32 16.30 -22.20
CA VAL A 1229 -28.34 15.24 -22.10
C VAL A 1229 -29.74 15.84 -21.91
N GLU A 1230 -29.90 16.83 -21.03
CA GLU A 1230 -31.17 17.53 -20.81
C GLU A 1230 -31.71 18.16 -22.10
N ALA A 1231 -30.84 18.69 -22.95
CA ALA A 1231 -31.22 19.33 -24.21
C ALA A 1231 -31.57 18.32 -25.33
N ASN A 1232 -31.07 17.08 -25.25
CA ASN A 1232 -31.19 16.08 -26.32
C ASN A 1232 -32.05 14.86 -25.94
N LYS A 1233 -32.51 14.78 -24.70
CA LYS A 1233 -33.42 13.72 -24.24
C LYS A 1233 -34.75 13.83 -24.98
N LYS A 1234 -35.11 12.79 -25.73
CA LYS A 1234 -36.37 12.67 -26.46
C LYS A 1234 -37.52 12.23 -25.57
#